data_AF-A0A1V2NXH6-F1
#
_entry.id   AF-A0A1V2NXH6-F1
#
_cell.length_a   1.000
_cell.length_b   1.000
_cell.length_c   1.000
_cell.angle_alpha   90.00
_cell.angle_beta   90.00
_cell.angle_gamma   90.00
#
_symmetry.space_group_name_H-M   'P 1'
#
loop_
_entity.id
_entity.type
_entity.pdbx_description
1 polymer ?
#
loop_
_entity_poly.entity_id
_entity_poly.type
_entity_poly.pdbx_seq_one_letter_code
_entity_poly.pdbx_strand_id
1 'polypeptide(L)'
;MSRSIVHDRRSVVPALSRLVAIPLALALATPALLPASAAPAAGPVAAPTQLQTYERTRPVAPGVTAGSLETFDDRGWQQGNTLSVDLTKGARIDYLSSGKVSATKPIDQQANEAGAVAAVNGDFFDINNSGAPLGPAVANGQLVKSQSEDPYTAVAFDPQGVGRVLEVLFEGTAGPYQLDRLNSPVLRKDEIGAFTSLWGSYSRAHAVAGATKVAEVAVTGDTVTAVGTTAGTGDIPAGTTILLGREAGADELGQLKVGDRVPVSFTPRASDGSTVRTAVGVHALLVKDGKPQPVDDVTYAGRTGLGFSADGTKMIVVSIDSNRLTHSRGATLTEMGKILAARGAYVGVELDGGGSTTMVSRRPGTTKVQVDNVPGDGVVRPVPNGLAVMAPKGSGKVHGLWVETAADGRTAPGDAPVPSGRPDRVFAGTTRTLTATPYDEVYGAVKQTPRINWSASHGSIRDGVFRASTPGRVTVRATTSGGRGSTDLEVLGPVRRVAPTSATLNITTTGTFGLVGFDAYGNSAPIEPADVRLSYDQSLLQVEPTADGRFELTPRKESGAAVITARIGGLETSVGVSIGVEKRVLDTFDTAEQWRAGSARAAVSVSKVAEGENGSGLKLSYDFSQSALTRNAIAIAPQPLGGTEQARAFGVSVFGHGKGEWTAFGVVDATGRSSTIYGPYVTWNGWQNVELAVPEGLAQPVRLTRIYTLETKAAAQYAGEVVLDNVYVKAAPQVTAPAAPPVRDGLVQTARSVDGRDWRFAVMSDAQFVARDPNSPLVQAARRTLREIKAAEPDFFVIAGDFVDEATEADFQLAKRILNEEIGTSVPYYYVPGNHEVMGSAIGNFTKYFGAPQRVFDHQGTRFVTLNTASGTLRGGGFDQVAMLRTALDEAAKDRRIGSVVLIEHHPPRDPTPAKNSQLGDRHEAALIERWLAGFQHDTGKGAAFIGGHVGTFHASRVDGVPYLVNGNSGKAPATGADNGGFTGWSLLGVDQVSAGEQAQARWRPDRGGPNWLSAQIRPHVDELTVSAPATLRRGATAKVSATLTQSGRTVPVAYPVSADWSTSHNLRYDAATGTLTAIGTGPATLSVKVNGTVKTVTVQLTR
;
A
#
# COMPACT_ATOMS: atom_id res chain seq x y z
N MET A 1 -30.57 -63.18 19.47
CA MET A 1 -31.78 -64.02 19.35
C MET A 1 -32.68 -63.39 18.28
N SER A 2 -33.25 -64.23 17.42
CA SER A 2 -34.59 -64.12 16.77
C SER A 2 -34.91 -62.85 15.95
N ARG A 3 -34.86 -62.91 14.60
CA ARG A 3 -35.88 -63.42 13.61
C ARG A 3 -36.98 -62.38 13.30
N SER A 4 -37.57 -62.25 12.10
CA SER A 4 -37.28 -62.67 10.70
C SER A 4 -38.41 -62.12 9.76
N ILE A 5 -38.53 -62.62 8.51
CA ILE A 5 -39.59 -62.44 7.48
C ILE A 5 -39.44 -61.20 6.53
N VAL A 6 -39.89 -61.19 5.25
CA VAL A 6 -39.50 -62.02 4.06
C VAL A 6 -40.24 -61.57 2.76
N HIS A 7 -39.55 -61.62 1.59
CA HIS A 7 -40.00 -61.45 0.17
C HIS A 7 -40.55 -60.07 -0.30
N ASP A 8 -40.47 -59.61 -1.56
CA ASP A 8 -39.91 -60.02 -2.90
C ASP A 8 -40.93 -60.28 -4.07
N ARG A 9 -40.61 -59.70 -5.26
CA ARG A 9 -41.14 -59.89 -6.66
C ARG A 9 -42.64 -59.81 -7.03
N ARG A 10 -42.97 -58.88 -7.96
CA ARG A 10 -43.32 -59.09 -9.41
C ARG A 10 -43.68 -57.73 -10.06
N SER A 11 -43.44 -57.36 -11.34
CA SER A 11 -42.88 -57.92 -12.59
C SER A 11 -43.78 -58.70 -13.57
N VAL A 12 -44.32 -58.02 -14.61
CA VAL A 12 -44.89 -58.57 -15.88
C VAL A 12 -44.65 -57.58 -17.04
N VAL A 13 -44.56 -58.07 -18.30
CA VAL A 13 -44.39 -57.30 -19.56
C VAL A 13 -45.33 -57.91 -20.64
N PRO A 14 -45.85 -57.12 -21.60
CA PRO A 14 -45.53 -57.37 -23.02
C PRO A 14 -45.29 -56.04 -23.81
N ALA A 15 -44.54 -55.91 -24.93
CA ALA A 15 -44.35 -56.76 -26.12
C ALA A 15 -45.59 -56.76 -27.06
N LEU A 16 -45.52 -56.71 -28.40
CA LEU A 16 -44.43 -56.45 -29.37
C LEU A 16 -45.08 -56.15 -30.75
N SER A 17 -44.41 -55.46 -31.67
CA SER A 17 -44.69 -55.53 -33.13
C SER A 17 -43.45 -55.17 -33.96
N ARG A 18 -43.37 -55.69 -35.20
CA ARG A 18 -42.20 -55.65 -36.10
C ARG A 18 -42.62 -55.37 -37.54
N LEU A 19 -41.67 -54.90 -38.37
CA LEU A 19 -41.25 -55.39 -39.72
C LEU A 19 -40.13 -54.41 -40.21
N VAL A 20 -38.91 -54.82 -40.61
CA VAL A 20 -38.46 -55.60 -41.81
C VAL A 20 -38.63 -54.78 -43.10
N ALA A 21 -37.62 -54.56 -43.97
CA ALA A 21 -36.15 -54.74 -43.91
C ALA A 21 -35.49 -53.66 -44.86
N ILE A 22 -34.39 -53.74 -45.63
CA ILE A 22 -33.45 -54.77 -46.17
C ILE A 22 -32.06 -54.09 -46.33
N PRO A 23 -30.90 -54.76 -46.10
CA PRO A 23 -29.58 -54.20 -46.37
C PRO A 23 -29.12 -54.40 -47.83
N LEU A 24 -28.38 -53.45 -48.39
CA LEU A 24 -27.55 -53.69 -49.58
C LEU A 24 -26.28 -52.84 -49.55
N ALA A 25 -25.14 -53.46 -49.82
CA ALA A 25 -23.87 -52.77 -50.05
C ALA A 25 -23.49 -52.92 -51.53
N LEU A 26 -23.12 -51.81 -52.19
CA LEU A 26 -22.42 -51.84 -53.46
C LEU A 26 -21.43 -50.65 -53.53
N ALA A 27 -20.45 -50.75 -54.43
CA ALA A 27 -19.16 -50.12 -54.27
C ALA A 27 -18.98 -48.74 -54.95
N LEU A 28 -17.90 -48.07 -54.57
CA LEU A 28 -17.10 -47.11 -55.37
C LEU A 28 -17.77 -45.81 -55.85
N ALA A 29 -17.57 -44.74 -55.06
CA ALA A 29 -17.30 -43.40 -55.58
C ALA A 29 -16.34 -42.64 -54.64
N THR A 30 -15.27 -42.05 -55.19
CA THR A 30 -14.33 -41.19 -54.45
C THR A 30 -14.56 -39.71 -54.77
N PRO A 31 -15.01 -38.89 -53.81
CA PRO A 31 -14.85 -37.44 -53.86
C PRO A 31 -13.75 -36.95 -52.91
N ALA A 32 -13.22 -35.76 -53.22
CA ALA A 32 -12.03 -35.16 -52.61
C ALA A 32 -12.03 -35.00 -51.08
N LEU A 33 -10.82 -34.90 -50.50
CA LEU A 33 -10.60 -34.33 -49.18
C LEU A 33 -11.19 -32.91 -49.11
N LEU A 34 -12.19 -32.72 -48.26
CA LEU A 34 -12.55 -31.39 -47.75
C LEU A 34 -11.78 -31.13 -46.46
N PRO A 35 -11.18 -29.94 -46.27
CA PRO A 35 -10.48 -29.62 -45.03
C PRO A 35 -11.48 -29.61 -43.87
N ALA A 36 -11.05 -30.11 -42.70
CA ALA A 36 -11.88 -30.06 -41.51
C ALA A 36 -12.24 -28.60 -41.16
N SER A 37 -13.53 -28.31 -41.07
CA SER A 37 -14.01 -27.00 -40.63
C SER A 37 -13.50 -26.73 -39.22
N ALA A 38 -12.62 -25.74 -39.08
CA ALA A 38 -12.19 -25.28 -37.77
C ALA A 38 -13.42 -24.74 -37.03
N ALA A 39 -13.65 -25.22 -35.80
CA ALA A 39 -14.65 -24.63 -34.93
C ALA A 39 -14.32 -23.13 -34.75
N PRO A 40 -15.32 -22.22 -34.78
CA PRO A 40 -15.06 -20.80 -34.63
C PRO A 40 -14.35 -20.55 -33.30
N ALA A 41 -13.20 -19.88 -33.37
CA ALA A 41 -12.48 -19.46 -32.17
C ALA A 41 -13.40 -18.58 -31.32
N ALA A 42 -13.35 -18.75 -29.99
CA ALA A 42 -14.01 -17.82 -29.09
C ALA A 42 -13.46 -16.41 -29.37
N GLY A 43 -14.38 -15.46 -29.60
CA GLY A 43 -13.99 -14.07 -29.89
C GLY A 43 -13.14 -13.48 -28.76
N PRO A 44 -12.23 -12.54 -29.06
CA PRO A 44 -11.37 -11.95 -28.05
C PRO A 44 -12.21 -11.32 -26.93
N VAL A 45 -11.99 -11.79 -25.70
CA VAL A 45 -12.58 -11.17 -24.52
C VAL A 45 -12.00 -9.77 -24.40
N ALA A 46 -12.85 -8.74 -24.35
CA ALA A 46 -12.39 -7.37 -24.17
C ALA A 46 -11.60 -7.25 -22.85
N ALA A 47 -10.44 -6.60 -22.89
CA ALA A 47 -9.61 -6.40 -21.71
C ALA A 47 -10.40 -5.61 -20.65
N PRO A 48 -10.29 -5.97 -19.35
CA PRO A 48 -10.96 -5.24 -18.28
C PRO A 48 -10.43 -3.80 -18.22
N THR A 49 -11.32 -2.80 -18.27
CA THR A 49 -10.97 -1.37 -18.13
C THR A 49 -10.75 -0.93 -16.68
N GLN A 50 -11.05 -1.80 -15.72
CA GLN A 50 -10.75 -1.66 -14.30
C GLN A 50 -10.61 -3.07 -13.70
N LEU A 51 -9.68 -3.24 -12.76
CA LEU A 51 -9.48 -4.48 -12.02
C LEU A 51 -10.00 -4.29 -10.58
N GLN A 52 -10.69 -5.29 -10.04
CA GLN A 52 -10.93 -5.42 -8.59
C GLN A 52 -9.82 -6.32 -8.02
N THR A 53 -8.92 -5.74 -7.24
CA THR A 53 -7.66 -6.37 -6.80
C THR A 53 -7.74 -6.95 -5.38
N TYR A 54 -8.81 -6.62 -4.65
CA TYR A 54 -9.19 -7.18 -3.36
C TYR A 54 -10.68 -6.89 -3.08
N GLU A 55 -11.39 -7.81 -2.41
CA GLU A 55 -12.69 -7.56 -1.76
C GLU A 55 -12.86 -8.51 -0.56
N ARG A 56 -13.40 -8.02 0.57
CA ARG A 56 -13.70 -8.83 1.76
C ARG A 56 -14.90 -8.28 2.52
N THR A 57 -15.76 -9.17 3.02
CA THR A 57 -16.96 -8.82 3.81
C THR A 57 -17.00 -9.46 5.20
N ARG A 58 -17.78 -8.90 6.12
CA ARG A 58 -18.15 -9.47 7.42
C ARG A 58 -19.62 -9.17 7.78
N PRO A 59 -20.33 -10.05 8.50
CA PRO A 59 -21.62 -9.71 9.09
C PRO A 59 -21.43 -8.68 10.22
N VAL A 60 -22.44 -7.84 10.41
CA VAL A 60 -22.50 -6.83 11.50
C VAL A 60 -23.78 -6.99 12.33
N ALA A 61 -24.90 -7.31 11.67
CA ALA A 61 -26.20 -7.63 12.24
C ALA A 61 -27.04 -8.43 11.20
N PRO A 62 -28.24 -8.95 11.51
CA PRO A 62 -29.08 -9.62 10.52
C PRO A 62 -29.41 -8.69 9.35
N GLY A 63 -29.11 -9.11 8.13
CA GLY A 63 -29.23 -8.29 6.92
C GLY A 63 -28.18 -7.18 6.77
N VAL A 64 -27.27 -6.98 7.72
CA VAL A 64 -26.23 -5.93 7.69
C VAL A 64 -24.85 -6.55 7.46
N THR A 65 -24.24 -6.21 6.34
CA THR A 65 -22.89 -6.67 5.95
C THR A 65 -22.01 -5.46 5.66
N ALA A 66 -20.85 -5.39 6.32
CA ALA A 66 -19.79 -4.43 6.02
C ALA A 66 -18.67 -5.10 5.20
N GLY A 67 -17.96 -4.37 4.36
CA GLY A 67 -16.83 -4.89 3.59
C GLY A 67 -15.96 -3.82 2.98
N SER A 68 -14.76 -4.20 2.52
CA SER A 68 -13.80 -3.31 1.86
C SER A 68 -13.32 -3.88 0.53
N LEU A 69 -12.94 -2.99 -0.39
CA LEU A 69 -12.55 -3.28 -1.77
C LEU A 69 -11.33 -2.44 -2.17
N GLU A 70 -10.50 -2.97 -3.06
CA GLU A 70 -9.43 -2.25 -3.76
C GLU A 70 -9.70 -2.39 -5.27
N THR A 71 -9.69 -1.29 -6.02
CA THR A 71 -9.74 -1.29 -7.49
C THR A 71 -8.55 -0.53 -8.08
N PHE A 72 -8.21 -0.87 -9.33
CA PHE A 72 -7.09 -0.30 -10.06
C PHE A 72 -7.46 -0.10 -11.54
N ASP A 73 -7.17 1.09 -12.07
CA ASP A 73 -7.35 1.43 -13.48
C ASP A 73 -6.25 2.39 -13.99
N ASP A 74 -6.40 2.87 -15.23
CA ASP A 74 -5.55 3.86 -15.90
C ASP A 74 -5.23 5.11 -15.05
N ARG A 75 -6.20 5.52 -14.22
CA ARG A 75 -6.13 6.71 -13.37
C ARG A 75 -5.54 6.41 -11.99
N GLY A 76 -5.45 5.13 -11.61
CA GLY A 76 -4.73 4.63 -10.43
C GLY A 76 -5.59 3.87 -9.43
N TRP A 77 -5.02 3.63 -8.25
CA TRP A 77 -5.65 2.89 -7.15
C TRP A 77 -6.86 3.63 -6.57
N GLN A 78 -7.89 2.90 -6.20
CA GLN A 78 -9.04 3.42 -5.47
C GLN A 78 -9.40 2.43 -4.34
N GLN A 79 -9.18 2.86 -3.10
CA GLN A 79 -9.55 2.09 -1.91
C GLN A 79 -10.96 2.47 -1.47
N GLY A 80 -11.78 1.47 -1.17
CA GLY A 80 -13.19 1.68 -0.83
C GLY A 80 -13.72 0.78 0.27
N ASN A 81 -14.82 1.21 0.85
CA ASN A 81 -15.55 0.55 1.93
C ASN A 81 -17.05 0.56 1.62
N THR A 82 -17.77 -0.45 2.10
CA THR A 82 -19.16 -0.74 1.72
C THR A 82 -19.97 -1.23 2.92
N LEU A 83 -21.24 -0.84 2.94
CA LEU A 83 -22.23 -1.30 3.91
C LEU A 83 -23.53 -1.59 3.16
N SER A 84 -23.98 -2.84 3.20
CA SER A 84 -25.27 -3.25 2.65
C SER A 84 -26.22 -3.60 3.78
N VAL A 85 -27.45 -3.08 3.73
CA VAL A 85 -28.50 -3.30 4.73
C VAL A 85 -29.77 -3.78 4.03
N ASP A 86 -30.18 -5.02 4.30
CA ASP A 86 -31.52 -5.53 4.02
C ASP A 86 -32.45 -5.10 5.16
N LEU A 87 -33.25 -4.06 4.90
CA LEU A 87 -34.14 -3.43 5.88
C LEU A 87 -35.29 -4.37 6.29
N THR A 88 -35.61 -5.39 5.48
CA THR A 88 -36.60 -6.42 5.83
C THR A 88 -36.16 -7.36 6.95
N LYS A 89 -34.87 -7.32 7.35
CA LYS A 89 -34.32 -8.15 8.44
C LYS A 89 -34.32 -7.45 9.81
N GLY A 90 -35.04 -6.33 9.92
CA GLY A 90 -35.27 -5.63 11.19
C GLY A 90 -34.17 -4.64 11.57
N ALA A 91 -33.19 -4.40 10.69
CA ALA A 91 -32.30 -3.26 10.81
C ALA A 91 -33.10 -1.96 10.58
N ARG A 92 -33.01 -1.01 11.51
CA ARG A 92 -33.69 0.29 11.44
C ARG A 92 -32.67 1.40 11.24
N ILE A 93 -32.99 2.39 10.42
CA ILE A 93 -32.15 3.58 10.25
C ILE A 93 -32.69 4.72 11.13
N ASP A 94 -31.80 5.33 11.91
CA ASP A 94 -32.08 6.46 12.79
C ASP A 94 -31.20 7.67 12.44
N TYR A 95 -31.69 8.88 12.72
CA TYR A 95 -30.93 10.12 12.59
C TYR A 95 -29.84 10.17 13.66
N LEU A 96 -28.59 10.38 13.24
CA LEU A 96 -27.44 10.48 14.12
C LEU A 96 -27.02 11.96 14.23
N SER A 97 -26.71 12.45 15.43
CA SER A 97 -26.21 13.81 15.62
C SER A 97 -25.39 13.98 16.90
N SER A 98 -24.71 15.12 17.01
CA SER A 98 -24.01 15.59 18.22
C SER A 98 -24.94 15.95 19.40
N GLY A 99 -26.26 16.04 19.17
CA GLY A 99 -27.27 16.50 20.14
C GLY A 99 -27.64 18.00 20.04
N LYS A 100 -26.91 18.79 19.24
CA LYS A 100 -27.26 20.18 18.88
C LYS A 100 -27.00 20.41 17.39
N VAL A 101 -27.78 21.28 16.76
CA VAL A 101 -27.67 21.57 15.32
C VAL A 101 -26.35 22.28 15.02
N SER A 102 -25.96 23.28 15.81
CA SER A 102 -24.70 24.05 15.67
C SER A 102 -23.51 23.39 16.41
N ALA A 103 -23.40 22.06 16.37
CA ALA A 103 -22.32 21.33 17.02
C ALA A 103 -21.94 20.06 16.25
N THR A 104 -20.65 19.76 16.20
CA THR A 104 -20.09 18.62 15.45
C THR A 104 -19.40 17.63 16.39
N LYS A 105 -19.37 16.35 16.00
CA LYS A 105 -18.71 15.26 16.73
C LYS A 105 -18.24 14.17 15.76
N PRO A 106 -17.10 13.48 15.97
CA PRO A 106 -16.70 12.33 15.15
C PRO A 106 -17.79 11.25 15.08
N ILE A 107 -18.02 10.68 13.89
CA ILE A 107 -19.19 9.80 13.65
C ILE A 107 -19.13 8.49 14.45
N ASP A 108 -17.92 8.00 14.76
CA ASP A 108 -17.70 6.84 15.62
C ASP A 108 -18.18 7.09 17.05
N GLN A 109 -17.95 8.31 17.58
CA GLN A 109 -18.40 8.70 18.91
C GLN A 109 -19.92 8.82 18.94
N GLN A 110 -20.53 9.50 17.95
CA GLN A 110 -21.98 9.58 17.83
C GLN A 110 -22.61 8.18 17.73
N ALA A 111 -22.07 7.30 16.89
CA ALA A 111 -22.57 5.94 16.70
C ALA A 111 -22.45 5.07 17.97
N ASN A 112 -21.38 5.23 18.73
CA ASN A 112 -21.20 4.57 20.02
C ASN A 112 -22.20 5.11 21.08
N GLU A 113 -22.44 6.42 21.13
CA GLU A 113 -23.42 7.06 22.03
C GLU A 113 -24.86 6.66 21.71
N ALA A 114 -25.23 6.61 20.43
CA ALA A 114 -26.54 6.14 19.96
C ALA A 114 -26.72 4.61 20.11
N GLY A 115 -25.65 3.85 20.37
CA GLY A 115 -25.69 2.40 20.45
C GLY A 115 -25.84 1.69 19.08
N ALA A 116 -25.47 2.36 17.98
CA ALA A 116 -25.57 1.85 16.61
C ALA A 116 -24.57 0.71 16.31
N VAL A 117 -24.95 -0.20 15.41
CA VAL A 117 -24.07 -1.30 14.95
C VAL A 117 -23.23 -0.93 13.73
N ALA A 118 -23.69 0.04 12.95
CA ALA A 118 -22.91 0.73 11.93
C ALA A 118 -23.41 2.17 11.78
N ALA A 119 -22.60 3.06 11.22
CA ALA A 119 -23.04 4.40 10.84
C ALA A 119 -22.19 4.95 9.69
N VAL A 120 -22.69 6.03 9.08
CA VAL A 120 -22.00 6.81 8.06
C VAL A 120 -22.24 8.30 8.29
N ASN A 121 -21.29 9.16 7.89
CA ASN A 121 -21.48 10.61 7.85
C ASN A 121 -22.66 11.01 6.94
N GLY A 122 -23.28 12.16 7.23
CA GLY A 122 -24.51 12.59 6.57
C GLY A 122 -24.35 13.78 5.63
N ASP A 123 -25.05 14.84 5.99
CA ASP A 123 -25.34 16.02 5.18
C ASP A 123 -24.13 16.97 5.04
N PHE A 124 -24.17 17.80 4.01
CA PHE A 124 -23.27 18.94 3.88
C PHE A 124 -23.57 19.96 4.99
N PHE A 125 -22.56 20.70 5.42
CA PHE A 125 -22.69 21.59 6.58
C PHE A 125 -21.93 22.91 6.41
N ASP A 126 -22.35 23.90 7.19
CA ASP A 126 -21.74 25.23 7.32
C ASP A 126 -20.38 25.13 8.04
N ILE A 127 -19.40 24.61 7.29
CA ILE A 127 -18.06 24.27 7.75
C ILE A 127 -17.23 25.53 8.02
N ASN A 128 -16.51 25.52 9.15
CA ASN A 128 -15.76 26.64 9.74
C ASN A 128 -16.60 27.76 10.39
N ASN A 129 -17.92 27.79 10.25
CA ASN A 129 -18.79 28.73 10.98
C ASN A 129 -19.62 28.03 12.06
N SER A 130 -20.93 27.85 11.87
CA SER A 130 -21.83 27.25 12.88
C SER A 130 -21.69 25.74 13.02
N GLY A 131 -21.12 25.07 12.01
CA GLY A 131 -21.09 23.61 11.91
C GLY A 131 -22.45 22.99 11.58
N ALA A 132 -23.52 23.77 11.39
CA ALA A 132 -24.86 23.24 11.18
C ALA A 132 -25.04 22.59 9.80
N PRO A 133 -25.82 21.49 9.68
CA PRO A 133 -26.16 20.91 8.38
C PRO A 133 -26.93 21.91 7.51
N LEU A 134 -26.90 21.72 6.18
CA LEU A 134 -27.55 22.61 5.21
C LEU A 134 -28.93 22.08 4.76
N GLY A 135 -29.06 20.79 4.49
CA GLY A 135 -30.30 20.16 4.06
C GLY A 135 -31.28 19.85 5.21
N PRO A 136 -32.50 19.40 4.90
CA PRO A 136 -33.52 19.16 5.92
C PRO A 136 -33.19 17.93 6.77
N ALA A 137 -33.51 17.98 8.07
CA ALA A 137 -33.24 16.92 9.02
C ALA A 137 -34.49 16.51 9.79
N VAL A 138 -34.81 15.21 9.83
CA VAL A 138 -35.94 14.65 10.59
C VAL A 138 -35.45 13.50 11.46
N ALA A 139 -35.83 13.49 12.73
CA ALA A 139 -35.49 12.47 13.71
C ALA A 139 -36.75 11.97 14.43
N ASN A 140 -37.04 10.67 14.35
CA ASN A 140 -38.23 10.03 14.94
C ASN A 140 -39.57 10.72 14.56
N GLY A 141 -39.66 11.26 13.34
CA GLY A 141 -40.82 12.00 12.84
C GLY A 141 -40.88 13.48 13.26
N GLN A 142 -39.94 13.95 14.09
CA GLN A 142 -39.83 15.37 14.46
C GLN A 142 -38.81 16.07 13.55
N LEU A 143 -39.18 17.24 13.03
CA LEU A 143 -38.27 18.08 12.25
C LEU A 143 -37.20 18.69 13.18
N VAL A 144 -35.93 18.48 12.85
CA VAL A 144 -34.76 18.97 13.58
C VAL A 144 -34.25 20.28 12.99
N LYS A 145 -34.25 20.42 11.65
CA LYS A 145 -34.05 21.68 10.94
C LYS A 145 -34.70 21.65 9.56
N SER A 146 -35.14 22.80 9.06
CA SER A 146 -35.51 22.99 7.66
C SER A 146 -34.26 22.97 6.78
N GLN A 147 -34.44 22.89 5.47
CA GLN A 147 -33.40 23.25 4.51
C GLN A 147 -32.99 24.73 4.67
N SER A 148 -31.70 25.00 4.42
CA SER A 148 -31.11 26.34 4.46
C SER A 148 -31.07 27.02 3.09
N GLU A 149 -31.05 26.23 2.02
CA GLU A 149 -31.24 26.66 0.63
C GLU A 149 -32.13 25.66 -0.12
N ASP A 150 -32.56 25.98 -1.34
CA ASP A 150 -33.57 25.22 -2.08
C ASP A 150 -33.08 24.85 -3.49
N PRO A 151 -33.40 23.65 -4.02
CA PRO A 151 -34.01 22.51 -3.34
C PRO A 151 -32.94 21.56 -2.76
N TYR A 152 -32.86 21.43 -1.43
CA TYR A 152 -32.08 20.33 -0.83
C TYR A 152 -32.92 19.07 -0.71
N THR A 153 -32.58 18.08 -1.54
CA THR A 153 -33.11 16.72 -1.47
C THR A 153 -32.63 16.02 -0.19
N ALA A 154 -33.33 14.97 0.24
CA ALA A 154 -32.94 14.14 1.38
C ALA A 154 -33.01 12.64 1.05
N VAL A 155 -32.23 11.85 1.77
CA VAL A 155 -32.48 10.42 1.97
C VAL A 155 -33.45 10.29 3.14
N ALA A 156 -34.61 9.69 2.88
CA ALA A 156 -35.72 9.59 3.82
C ALA A 156 -36.11 8.13 4.08
N PHE A 157 -36.54 7.86 5.31
CA PHE A 157 -37.08 6.57 5.73
C PHE A 157 -38.46 6.79 6.35
N ASP A 158 -39.43 6.00 5.93
CA ASP A 158 -40.78 5.99 6.50
C ASP A 158 -40.85 5.18 7.82
N PRO A 159 -41.97 5.19 8.57
CA PRO A 159 -42.11 4.41 9.80
C PRO A 159 -42.00 2.89 9.61
N GLN A 160 -42.16 2.38 8.38
CA GLN A 160 -42.02 0.98 8.00
C GLN A 160 -40.54 0.63 7.69
N GLY A 161 -39.67 1.63 7.53
CA GLY A 161 -38.25 1.48 7.27
C GLY A 161 -37.88 1.41 5.80
N VAL A 162 -38.79 1.75 4.87
CA VAL A 162 -38.49 1.80 3.43
C VAL A 162 -37.71 3.08 3.11
N GLY A 163 -36.57 2.93 2.44
CA GLY A 163 -35.69 4.04 2.06
C GLY A 163 -36.10 4.69 0.74
N ARG A 164 -36.07 6.02 0.69
CA ARG A 164 -36.45 6.85 -0.46
C ARG A 164 -35.47 8.02 -0.64
N VAL A 165 -35.46 8.60 -1.85
CA VAL A 165 -34.83 9.89 -2.14
C VAL A 165 -35.94 10.85 -2.56
N LEU A 166 -36.15 11.92 -1.80
CA LEU A 166 -37.27 12.87 -1.97
C LEU A 166 -36.94 14.23 -1.33
N GLU A 167 -37.77 15.24 -1.59
CA GLU A 167 -37.64 16.55 -0.92
C GLU A 167 -38.43 16.54 0.39
N VAL A 168 -37.82 17.06 1.46
CA VAL A 168 -38.50 17.29 2.74
C VAL A 168 -38.70 18.78 2.91
N LEU A 169 -39.92 19.22 2.64
CA LEU A 169 -40.34 20.62 2.68
C LEU A 169 -40.67 21.05 4.11
N PHE A 170 -40.48 22.34 4.37
CA PHE A 170 -40.86 22.99 5.62
C PHE A 170 -42.25 23.62 5.51
N GLU A 171 -43.08 23.42 6.54
CA GLU A 171 -44.29 24.20 6.77
C GLU A 171 -44.26 24.69 8.22
N GLY A 172 -44.36 26.00 8.45
CA GLY A 172 -44.22 26.59 9.78
C GLY A 172 -44.92 27.93 9.94
N THR A 173 -45.49 28.16 11.12
CA THR A 173 -46.20 29.39 11.48
C THR A 173 -45.93 29.80 12.93
N ALA A 174 -45.98 31.11 13.18
CA ALA A 174 -45.98 31.71 14.50
C ALA A 174 -47.19 32.65 14.59
N GLY A 175 -48.33 32.15 15.08
CA GLY A 175 -49.60 32.89 14.99
C GLY A 175 -49.96 33.24 13.54
N PRO A 176 -50.07 34.53 13.17
CA PRO A 176 -50.31 34.94 11.79
C PRO A 176 -49.05 34.92 10.90
N TYR A 177 -47.86 34.98 11.49
CA TYR A 177 -46.60 35.06 10.75
C TYR A 177 -46.25 33.70 10.14
N GLN A 178 -45.79 33.70 8.89
CA GLN A 178 -45.16 32.52 8.30
C GLN A 178 -43.74 32.36 8.86
N LEU A 179 -43.23 31.13 8.84
CA LEU A 179 -41.83 30.83 9.13
C LEU A 179 -41.21 30.24 7.87
N ASP A 180 -40.09 30.80 7.43
CA ASP A 180 -39.37 30.33 6.24
C ASP A 180 -38.41 29.19 6.60
N ARG A 181 -37.84 29.21 7.81
CA ARG A 181 -36.80 28.25 8.25
C ARG A 181 -36.89 27.85 9.71
N LEU A 182 -36.32 26.68 10.03
CA LEU A 182 -36.11 26.17 11.39
C LEU A 182 -34.64 25.77 11.60
N ASN A 183 -34.00 26.31 12.65
CA ASN A 183 -32.62 26.02 13.05
C ASN A 183 -31.63 26.11 11.86
N SER A 184 -31.72 27.18 11.06
CA SER A 184 -30.90 27.40 9.86
C SER A 184 -29.72 28.34 10.15
N PRO A 185 -28.48 28.04 9.72
CA PRO A 185 -27.36 28.97 9.75
C PRO A 185 -27.50 30.17 8.79
N VAL A 186 -28.51 30.20 7.91
CA VAL A 186 -28.76 31.27 6.94
C VAL A 186 -30.25 31.64 6.93
N LEU A 187 -30.55 32.94 6.93
CA LEU A 187 -31.84 33.53 6.53
C LEU A 187 -31.61 34.46 5.33
N ARG A 188 -32.42 34.32 4.28
CA ARG A 188 -32.41 35.25 3.13
C ARG A 188 -33.01 36.59 3.53
N LYS A 189 -32.91 37.57 2.62
CA LYS A 189 -33.53 38.89 2.80
C LYS A 189 -35.02 38.72 3.06
N ASP A 190 -35.56 39.52 3.98
CA ASP A 190 -36.98 39.59 4.33
C ASP A 190 -37.57 38.36 5.09
N GLU A 191 -36.82 37.26 5.28
CA GLU A 191 -37.32 36.02 5.93
C GLU A 191 -37.49 36.11 7.46
N ILE A 192 -38.32 35.21 8.02
CA ILE A 192 -38.45 34.90 9.44
C ILE A 192 -38.02 33.45 9.72
N GLY A 193 -36.98 33.27 10.54
CA GLY A 193 -36.51 31.96 11.00
C GLY A 193 -36.89 31.65 12.45
N ALA A 194 -37.23 30.39 12.73
CA ALA A 194 -37.37 29.88 14.08
C ALA A 194 -36.10 29.15 14.55
N PHE A 195 -35.68 29.39 15.79
CA PHE A 195 -34.58 28.68 16.46
C PHE A 195 -35.08 28.10 17.78
N THR A 196 -34.69 26.86 18.08
CA THR A 196 -35.20 26.09 19.23
C THR A 196 -34.07 25.71 20.18
N SER A 197 -34.38 25.08 21.31
CA SER A 197 -33.39 24.47 22.19
C SER A 197 -32.47 23.44 21.51
N LEU A 198 -32.82 22.95 20.31
CA LEU A 198 -31.95 22.11 19.48
C LEU A 198 -30.83 22.88 18.76
N TRP A 199 -30.94 24.21 18.58
CA TRP A 199 -29.93 25.00 17.86
C TRP A 199 -28.54 24.80 18.48
N GLY A 200 -28.38 25.15 19.76
CA GLY A 200 -27.09 25.18 20.45
C GLY A 200 -26.73 26.59 20.89
N SER A 201 -25.44 26.78 21.21
CA SER A 201 -24.92 28.04 21.75
C SER A 201 -24.30 28.98 20.72
N TYR A 202 -24.21 28.57 19.45
CA TYR A 202 -23.62 29.38 18.38
C TYR A 202 -24.45 30.65 18.12
N SER A 203 -23.77 31.75 17.77
CA SER A 203 -24.41 33.05 17.58
C SER A 203 -25.39 33.06 16.41
N ARG A 204 -26.64 33.46 16.67
CA ARG A 204 -27.68 33.59 15.64
C ARG A 204 -27.42 34.77 14.70
N ALA A 205 -26.50 35.68 15.06
CA ALA A 205 -26.07 36.78 14.21
C ALA A 205 -25.46 36.33 12.86
N HIS A 206 -24.94 35.09 12.77
CA HIS A 206 -24.46 34.53 11.50
C HIS A 206 -25.61 34.36 10.49
N ALA A 207 -26.78 33.91 10.94
CA ALA A 207 -27.95 33.68 10.08
C ALA A 207 -28.56 34.98 9.50
N VAL A 208 -28.21 36.13 10.08
CA VAL A 208 -28.61 37.46 9.61
C VAL A 208 -27.39 38.32 9.22
N ALA A 209 -26.28 37.68 8.84
CA ALA A 209 -25.08 38.38 8.39
C ALA A 209 -25.36 39.28 7.18
N GLY A 210 -24.96 40.55 7.28
CA GLY A 210 -25.21 41.57 6.24
C GLY A 210 -26.64 42.12 6.19
N ALA A 211 -27.52 41.74 7.12
CA ALA A 211 -28.86 42.33 7.22
C ALA A 211 -28.82 43.81 7.62
N THR A 212 -29.68 44.63 7.02
CA THR A 212 -29.80 46.06 7.40
C THR A 212 -30.68 46.29 8.62
N LYS A 213 -31.55 45.33 8.95
CA LYS A 213 -32.41 45.33 10.15
C LYS A 213 -32.66 43.89 10.62
N VAL A 214 -32.72 43.72 11.94
CA VAL A 214 -32.93 42.44 12.64
C VAL A 214 -33.91 42.64 13.79
N ALA A 215 -34.74 41.63 14.07
CA ALA A 215 -35.50 41.53 15.31
C ALA A 215 -35.41 40.09 15.86
N GLU A 216 -35.24 39.95 17.17
CA GLU A 216 -35.25 38.67 17.87
C GLU A 216 -36.38 38.66 18.92
N VAL A 217 -37.27 37.67 18.85
CA VAL A 217 -38.44 37.52 19.74
C VAL A 217 -38.42 36.16 20.40
N ALA A 218 -38.40 36.12 21.73
CA ALA A 218 -38.48 34.86 22.48
C ALA A 218 -39.94 34.50 22.79
N VAL A 219 -40.37 33.30 22.40
CA VAL A 219 -41.70 32.76 22.65
C VAL A 219 -41.58 31.50 23.51
N THR A 220 -42.24 31.46 24.65
CA THR A 220 -42.23 30.33 25.59
C THR A 220 -43.68 29.98 25.93
N GLY A 221 -44.11 28.75 25.65
CA GLY A 221 -45.50 28.32 25.88
C GLY A 221 -46.54 29.22 25.21
N ASP A 222 -46.48 29.36 23.89
CA ASP A 222 -47.27 30.28 23.05
C ASP A 222 -47.19 31.77 23.44
N THR A 223 -46.33 32.20 24.36
CA THR A 223 -46.34 33.56 24.90
C THR A 223 -45.01 34.27 24.65
N VAL A 224 -45.05 35.49 24.11
CA VAL A 224 -43.85 36.32 23.92
C VAL A 224 -43.28 36.72 25.29
N THR A 225 -42.03 36.35 25.56
CA THR A 225 -41.31 36.60 26.82
C THR A 225 -40.20 37.65 26.69
N ALA A 226 -39.67 37.89 25.49
CA ALA A 226 -38.72 38.96 25.20
C ALA A 226 -38.81 39.41 23.74
N VAL A 227 -38.43 40.68 23.48
CA VAL A 227 -38.30 41.28 22.14
C VAL A 227 -37.03 42.14 22.12
N GLY A 228 -36.22 42.03 21.07
CA GLY A 228 -34.98 42.77 20.89
C GLY A 228 -34.66 43.06 19.42
N THR A 229 -33.74 44.00 19.19
CA THR A 229 -33.36 44.51 17.85
C THR A 229 -32.02 43.97 17.34
N THR A 230 -31.45 42.96 18.01
CA THR A 230 -30.19 42.30 17.63
C THR A 230 -30.32 40.79 17.82
N ALA A 231 -29.72 40.01 16.92
CA ALA A 231 -29.63 38.57 17.08
C ALA A 231 -28.80 38.20 18.32
N GLY A 232 -29.29 37.21 19.08
CA GLY A 232 -28.66 36.74 20.30
C GLY A 232 -27.65 35.62 20.09
N THR A 233 -27.09 35.16 21.20
CA THR A 233 -26.12 34.07 21.27
C THR A 233 -26.41 33.20 22.49
N GLY A 234 -25.77 32.03 22.60
CA GLY A 234 -26.00 31.09 23.70
C GLY A 234 -27.26 30.24 23.55
N ASP A 235 -27.36 29.22 24.40
CA ASP A 235 -28.40 28.19 24.36
C ASP A 235 -29.80 28.74 24.58
N ILE A 236 -30.76 28.19 23.81
CA ILE A 236 -32.17 28.50 23.93
C ILE A 236 -32.81 27.53 24.95
N PRO A 237 -33.56 28.02 25.96
CA PRO A 237 -34.20 27.18 26.96
C PRO A 237 -35.19 26.16 26.37
N ALA A 238 -35.34 25.01 27.03
CA ALA A 238 -36.34 24.02 26.65
C ALA A 238 -37.77 24.58 26.79
N GLY A 239 -38.58 24.43 25.74
CA GLY A 239 -39.92 25.04 25.67
C GLY A 239 -39.94 26.49 25.15
N THR A 240 -38.78 27.09 24.87
CA THR A 240 -38.66 28.37 24.18
C THR A 240 -38.32 28.17 22.71
N THR A 241 -38.97 28.95 21.83
CA THR A 241 -38.55 29.18 20.45
C THR A 241 -38.19 30.66 20.31
N ILE A 242 -37.06 30.93 19.66
CA ILE A 242 -36.65 32.26 19.24
C ILE A 242 -37.11 32.46 17.79
N LEU A 243 -37.89 33.50 17.52
CA LEU A 243 -38.17 33.98 16.17
C LEU A 243 -37.14 35.06 15.82
N LEU A 244 -36.48 34.92 14.68
CA LEU A 244 -35.45 35.84 14.19
C LEU A 244 -35.87 36.34 12.81
N GLY A 245 -36.19 37.63 12.73
CA GLY A 245 -36.64 38.28 11.50
C GLY A 245 -35.52 39.09 10.86
N ARG A 246 -35.49 39.11 9.52
CA ARG A 246 -34.54 39.87 8.70
C ARG A 246 -35.28 40.90 7.85
N GLU A 247 -34.78 42.13 7.77
CA GLU A 247 -35.41 43.25 7.04
C GLU A 247 -36.95 43.33 7.23
N ALA A 248 -37.78 42.98 6.24
CA ALA A 248 -39.25 43.02 6.41
C ALA A 248 -39.76 42.05 7.50
N GLY A 249 -39.18 40.86 7.63
CA GLY A 249 -39.46 39.95 8.75
C GLY A 249 -39.08 40.55 10.12
N ALA A 250 -38.12 41.48 10.17
CA ALA A 250 -37.81 42.25 11.36
C ALA A 250 -38.82 43.38 11.64
N ASP A 251 -39.42 43.96 10.60
CA ASP A 251 -40.54 44.92 10.70
C ASP A 251 -41.85 44.25 11.15
N GLU A 252 -42.07 42.98 10.78
CA GLU A 252 -43.20 42.17 11.24
C GLU A 252 -43.06 41.77 12.71
N LEU A 253 -41.96 41.11 13.08
CA LEU A 253 -41.71 40.69 14.47
C LEU A 253 -41.56 41.88 15.44
N GLY A 254 -41.05 43.02 14.98
CA GLY A 254 -40.87 44.23 15.79
C GLY A 254 -42.18 44.87 16.30
N GLN A 255 -43.34 44.39 15.86
CA GLN A 255 -44.65 44.85 16.34
C GLN A 255 -45.08 44.17 17.64
N LEU A 256 -44.57 42.95 17.90
CA LEU A 256 -44.89 42.11 19.06
C LEU A 256 -44.43 42.72 20.39
N LYS A 257 -45.09 42.30 21.47
CA LYS A 257 -44.89 42.78 22.84
C LYS A 257 -44.82 41.60 23.80
N VAL A 258 -44.11 41.80 24.91
CA VAL A 258 -44.07 40.81 25.99
C VAL A 258 -45.48 40.62 26.56
N GLY A 259 -45.96 39.37 26.55
CA GLY A 259 -47.34 38.99 26.89
C GLY A 259 -48.23 38.66 25.68
N ASP A 260 -47.82 38.97 24.45
CA ASP A 260 -48.60 38.61 23.25
C ASP A 260 -48.64 37.08 23.07
N ARG A 261 -49.80 36.55 22.64
CA ARG A 261 -49.97 35.12 22.37
C ARG A 261 -49.67 34.79 20.90
N VAL A 262 -48.56 34.08 20.69
CA VAL A 262 -48.05 33.66 19.39
C VAL A 262 -47.81 32.13 19.44
N PRO A 263 -48.81 31.29 19.12
CA PRO A 263 -48.62 29.85 19.05
C PRO A 263 -47.67 29.49 17.90
N VAL A 264 -46.63 28.70 18.19
CA VAL A 264 -45.61 28.31 17.19
C VAL A 264 -45.82 26.85 16.81
N SER A 265 -45.88 26.58 15.50
CA SER A 265 -46.04 25.24 14.94
C SER A 265 -45.14 25.06 13.72
N PHE A 266 -44.60 23.87 13.51
CA PHE A 266 -43.88 23.51 12.30
C PHE A 266 -43.85 21.98 12.08
N THR A 267 -43.90 21.56 10.81
CA THR A 267 -43.91 20.14 10.42
C THR A 267 -43.07 19.87 9.17
N PRO A 268 -42.49 18.65 9.03
CA PRO A 268 -41.91 18.19 7.78
C PRO A 268 -43.00 17.69 6.82
N ARG A 269 -42.92 18.02 5.53
CA ARG A 269 -43.78 17.45 4.48
C ARG A 269 -42.92 16.86 3.34
N ALA A 270 -43.04 15.56 3.07
CA ALA A 270 -42.42 14.97 1.90
C ALA A 270 -43.12 15.39 0.60
N SER A 271 -42.36 15.59 -0.49
CA SER A 271 -42.95 15.95 -1.80
C SER A 271 -43.77 14.83 -2.46
N ASP A 272 -43.63 13.58 -2.02
CA ASP A 272 -44.51 12.45 -2.39
C ASP A 272 -45.73 12.26 -1.45
N GLY A 273 -45.88 13.13 -0.45
CA GLY A 273 -46.94 13.04 0.57
C GLY A 273 -46.76 11.93 1.62
N SER A 274 -45.62 11.23 1.63
CA SER A 274 -45.33 10.17 2.61
C SER A 274 -44.97 10.70 4.00
N THR A 275 -45.13 9.84 5.02
CA THR A 275 -44.69 10.14 6.39
C THR A 275 -43.18 9.88 6.51
N VAL A 276 -42.41 10.91 6.84
CA VAL A 276 -40.97 10.78 7.10
C VAL A 276 -40.73 10.51 8.57
N ARG A 277 -40.03 9.42 8.91
CA ARG A 277 -39.53 9.14 10.27
C ARG A 277 -38.10 9.64 10.46
N THR A 278 -37.25 9.43 9.47
CA THR A 278 -35.83 9.81 9.51
C THR A 278 -35.45 10.43 8.17
N ALA A 279 -34.79 11.58 8.18
CA ALA A 279 -34.23 12.18 6.98
C ALA A 279 -32.92 12.94 7.26
N VAL A 280 -32.04 12.92 6.26
CA VAL A 280 -30.76 13.64 6.22
C VAL A 280 -30.61 14.24 4.83
N GLY A 281 -30.17 15.50 4.75
CA GLY A 281 -29.91 16.21 3.49
C GLY A 281 -28.83 15.53 2.63
N VAL A 282 -28.99 15.64 1.31
CA VAL A 282 -28.08 15.08 0.30
C VAL A 282 -27.88 16.07 -0.85
N HIS A 283 -26.80 15.88 -1.61
CA HIS A 283 -26.43 16.78 -2.70
C HIS A 283 -26.74 16.15 -4.08
N ALA A 284 -25.73 15.72 -4.84
CA ALA A 284 -25.91 15.26 -6.21
C ALA A 284 -26.71 13.94 -6.33
N LEU A 285 -27.60 13.85 -7.32
CA LEU A 285 -28.23 12.58 -7.74
C LEU A 285 -27.26 11.79 -8.63
N LEU A 286 -26.82 10.63 -8.15
CA LEU A 286 -25.78 9.80 -8.77
C LEU A 286 -26.33 8.62 -9.57
N VAL A 287 -27.50 8.10 -9.20
CA VAL A 287 -28.17 6.98 -9.86
C VAL A 287 -29.66 7.26 -9.95
N LYS A 288 -30.26 6.99 -11.11
CA LYS A 288 -31.71 7.03 -11.35
C LYS A 288 -32.11 5.89 -12.27
N ASP A 289 -33.22 5.23 -11.97
CA ASP A 289 -33.78 4.10 -12.73
C ASP A 289 -32.75 2.97 -13.00
N GLY A 290 -31.84 2.73 -12.04
CA GLY A 290 -30.74 1.77 -12.12
C GLY A 290 -29.54 2.22 -12.97
N LYS A 291 -29.52 3.47 -13.44
CA LYS A 291 -28.49 4.01 -14.34
C LYS A 291 -27.69 5.13 -13.68
N PRO A 292 -26.34 5.11 -13.73
CA PRO A 292 -25.52 6.24 -13.32
C PRO A 292 -25.93 7.51 -14.08
N GLN A 293 -26.04 8.62 -13.36
CA GLN A 293 -26.31 9.93 -13.95
C GLN A 293 -24.99 10.62 -14.32
N PRO A 294 -24.96 11.44 -15.40
CA PRO A 294 -23.86 12.35 -15.63
C PRO A 294 -23.89 13.45 -14.55
N VAL A 295 -22.77 13.65 -13.86
CA VAL A 295 -22.59 14.74 -12.90
C VAL A 295 -21.37 15.54 -13.34
N ASP A 296 -21.50 16.86 -13.46
CA ASP A 296 -20.42 17.77 -13.87
C ASP A 296 -19.44 18.04 -12.71
N ASP A 297 -18.82 16.95 -12.26
CA ASP A 297 -17.75 16.95 -11.29
C ASP A 297 -16.66 15.96 -11.70
N VAL A 298 -15.48 16.52 -11.98
CA VAL A 298 -14.24 15.79 -12.30
C VAL A 298 -13.29 15.71 -11.09
N THR A 299 -13.71 16.22 -9.92
CA THR A 299 -12.87 16.32 -8.73
C THR A 299 -12.74 14.96 -8.06
N TYR A 300 -11.53 14.40 -8.08
CA TYR A 300 -11.21 13.26 -7.25
C TYR A 300 -11.09 13.69 -5.78
N ALA A 301 -11.89 13.09 -4.91
CA ALA A 301 -11.86 13.32 -3.47
C ALA A 301 -12.23 12.04 -2.70
N GLY A 302 -12.16 12.10 -1.36
CA GLY A 302 -12.95 11.17 -0.55
C GLY A 302 -14.44 11.40 -0.82
N ARG A 303 -15.25 10.35 -0.90
CA ARG A 303 -16.68 10.44 -1.21
C ARG A 303 -17.48 9.46 -0.39
N THR A 304 -18.66 9.87 0.06
CA THR A 304 -19.70 8.98 0.58
C THR A 304 -20.88 8.99 -0.39
N GLY A 305 -21.39 7.82 -0.78
CA GLY A 305 -22.57 7.67 -1.62
C GLY A 305 -23.53 6.64 -1.04
N LEU A 306 -24.83 6.91 -1.15
CA LEU A 306 -25.90 6.06 -0.63
C LEU A 306 -26.94 5.82 -1.73
N GLY A 307 -27.42 4.58 -1.85
CA GLY A 307 -28.52 4.25 -2.75
C GLY A 307 -29.45 3.16 -2.22
N PHE A 308 -30.60 3.02 -2.86
CA PHE A 308 -31.65 2.06 -2.52
C PHE A 308 -32.01 1.18 -3.71
N SER A 309 -32.49 -0.04 -3.44
CA SER A 309 -33.20 -0.87 -4.43
C SER A 309 -34.51 -0.20 -4.90
N ALA A 310 -35.10 -0.71 -5.99
CA ALA A 310 -36.30 -0.13 -6.60
C ALA A 310 -37.55 -0.15 -5.71
N ASP A 311 -37.57 -1.06 -4.73
CA ASP A 311 -38.59 -1.21 -3.69
C ASP A 311 -38.23 -0.51 -2.36
N GLY A 312 -37.07 0.14 -2.29
CA GLY A 312 -36.56 0.81 -1.09
C GLY A 312 -36.15 -0.10 0.06
N THR A 313 -36.18 -1.44 -0.09
CA THR A 313 -35.95 -2.38 1.02
C THR A 313 -34.48 -2.77 1.25
N LYS A 314 -33.58 -2.45 0.32
CA LYS A 314 -32.13 -2.64 0.45
C LYS A 314 -31.44 -1.28 0.36
N MET A 315 -30.74 -0.88 1.42
CA MET A 315 -29.80 0.25 1.39
C MET A 315 -28.40 -0.24 1.06
N ILE A 316 -27.69 0.54 0.24
CA ILE A 316 -26.30 0.34 -0.17
C ILE A 316 -25.55 1.64 0.12
N VAL A 317 -24.51 1.58 0.94
CA VAL A 317 -23.60 2.69 1.19
C VAL A 317 -22.21 2.33 0.68
N VAL A 318 -21.55 3.28 0.04
CA VAL A 318 -20.16 3.17 -0.43
C VAL A 318 -19.41 4.40 0.06
N SER A 319 -18.24 4.22 0.66
CA SER A 319 -17.30 5.30 0.89
C SER A 319 -15.99 5.01 0.17
N ILE A 320 -15.44 5.98 -0.56
CA ILE A 320 -14.13 5.89 -1.21
C ILE A 320 -13.14 6.77 -0.46
N ASP A 321 -11.98 6.19 -0.15
CA ASP A 321 -10.95 6.79 0.69
C ASP A 321 -10.21 7.91 -0.07
N SER A 322 -9.74 8.93 0.65
CA SER A 322 -9.40 10.25 0.08
C SER A 322 -8.21 10.28 -0.88
N ASN A 323 -8.27 11.18 -1.88
CA ASN A 323 -7.20 11.49 -2.85
C ASN A 323 -5.90 12.04 -2.24
N ARG A 324 -5.88 12.29 -0.94
CA ARG A 324 -4.68 12.67 -0.17
C ARG A 324 -3.87 11.46 0.33
N LEU A 325 -4.36 10.25 0.10
CA LEU A 325 -3.73 9.01 0.52
C LEU A 325 -2.92 8.41 -0.64
N THR A 326 -1.72 7.93 -0.37
CA THR A 326 -0.84 7.31 -1.39
C THR A 326 -1.42 6.05 -2.04
N HIS A 327 -2.44 5.44 -1.42
CA HIS A 327 -3.10 4.21 -1.85
C HIS A 327 -4.55 4.41 -2.35
N SER A 328 -5.03 5.66 -2.45
CA SER A 328 -6.33 5.95 -3.06
C SER A 328 -6.29 7.29 -3.78
N ARG A 329 -6.60 7.27 -5.08
CA ARG A 329 -6.81 8.48 -5.87
C ARG A 329 -8.12 9.19 -5.54
N GLY A 330 -8.99 8.62 -4.71
CA GLY A 330 -10.36 9.10 -4.51
C GLY A 330 -11.30 8.75 -5.66
N ALA A 331 -12.52 9.32 -5.63
CA ALA A 331 -13.54 9.16 -6.67
C ALA A 331 -14.13 10.49 -7.12
N THR A 332 -14.58 10.54 -8.38
CA THR A 332 -15.53 11.56 -8.86
C THR A 332 -16.97 11.08 -8.69
N LEU A 333 -17.95 11.98 -8.77
CA LEU A 333 -19.36 11.62 -8.60
C LEU A 333 -19.91 10.72 -9.72
N THR A 334 -19.41 10.87 -10.94
CA THR A 334 -19.70 9.94 -12.04
C THR A 334 -19.14 8.53 -11.76
N GLU A 335 -18.06 8.38 -10.98
CA GLU A 335 -17.60 7.06 -10.53
C GLU A 335 -18.48 6.50 -9.40
N MET A 336 -18.83 7.33 -8.41
CA MET A 336 -19.73 6.90 -7.32
C MET A 336 -21.08 6.40 -7.84
N GLY A 337 -21.66 7.07 -8.85
CA GLY A 337 -22.87 6.60 -9.54
C GLY A 337 -22.69 5.22 -10.20
N LYS A 338 -21.56 4.98 -10.88
CA LYS A 338 -21.23 3.67 -11.48
C LYS A 338 -21.08 2.59 -10.40
N ILE A 339 -20.39 2.88 -9.30
CA ILE A 339 -20.12 1.92 -8.21
C ILE A 339 -21.41 1.56 -7.46
N LEU A 340 -22.31 2.51 -7.23
CA LEU A 340 -23.63 2.30 -6.63
C LEU A 340 -24.55 1.48 -7.55
N ALA A 341 -24.67 1.84 -8.83
CA ALA A 341 -25.50 1.13 -9.80
C ALA A 341 -25.02 -0.32 -9.98
N ALA A 342 -23.71 -0.56 -10.09
CA ALA A 342 -23.12 -1.90 -10.17
C ALA A 342 -23.38 -2.77 -8.92
N ARG A 343 -23.70 -2.15 -7.76
CA ARG A 343 -24.05 -2.84 -6.50
C ARG A 343 -25.57 -3.00 -6.29
N GLY A 344 -26.37 -2.59 -7.27
CA GLY A 344 -27.82 -2.76 -7.33
C GLY A 344 -28.63 -1.58 -6.79
N ALA A 345 -28.05 -0.38 -6.73
CA ALA A 345 -28.83 0.84 -6.47
C ALA A 345 -29.70 1.17 -7.69
N TYR A 346 -31.01 1.36 -7.47
CA TYR A 346 -31.95 1.87 -8.45
C TYR A 346 -32.02 3.40 -8.42
N VAL A 347 -31.96 3.98 -7.22
CA VAL A 347 -31.76 5.41 -6.97
C VAL A 347 -30.57 5.58 -6.01
N GLY A 348 -29.80 6.65 -6.15
CA GLY A 348 -28.65 6.92 -5.28
C GLY A 348 -28.06 8.31 -5.41
N VAL A 349 -27.39 8.78 -4.35
CA VAL A 349 -27.05 10.19 -4.10
C VAL A 349 -25.70 10.35 -3.38
N GLU A 350 -25.14 11.56 -3.44
CA GLU A 350 -23.97 11.99 -2.67
C GLU A 350 -24.35 12.39 -1.23
N LEU A 351 -23.59 11.87 -0.26
CA LEU A 351 -23.47 12.40 1.11
C LEU A 351 -22.13 13.15 1.24
N ASP A 352 -21.93 13.95 2.28
CA ASP A 352 -20.72 14.79 2.41
C ASP A 352 -19.41 13.98 2.27
N GLY A 353 -18.41 14.60 1.64
CA GLY A 353 -17.20 13.95 1.15
C GLY A 353 -15.92 14.48 1.79
N GLY A 354 -14.83 14.48 1.03
CA GLY A 354 -13.52 14.96 1.46
C GLY A 354 -13.05 14.27 2.75
N GLY A 355 -12.70 15.05 3.77
CA GLY A 355 -12.33 14.55 5.10
C GLY A 355 -13.50 14.16 6.00
N SER A 356 -14.74 14.50 5.64
CA SER A 356 -15.95 14.07 6.35
C SER A 356 -16.26 12.59 6.11
N THR A 357 -15.89 12.08 4.92
CA THR A 357 -16.00 10.68 4.47
C THR A 357 -15.63 9.68 5.55
N THR A 358 -16.62 9.12 6.24
CA THR A 358 -16.38 8.18 7.35
C THR A 358 -17.47 7.11 7.43
N MET A 359 -17.06 5.84 7.37
CA MET A 359 -17.88 4.66 7.59
C MET A 359 -17.38 3.89 8.81
N VAL A 360 -18.31 3.53 9.71
CA VAL A 360 -18.00 2.81 10.96
C VAL A 360 -18.92 1.61 11.14
N SER A 361 -18.41 0.50 11.65
CA SER A 361 -19.24 -0.65 12.03
C SER A 361 -18.61 -1.53 13.10
N ARG A 362 -19.42 -2.36 13.76
CA ARG A 362 -18.95 -3.30 14.80
C ARG A 362 -18.26 -4.53 14.20
N ARG A 363 -17.57 -5.28 15.06
CA ARG A 363 -17.30 -6.71 14.82
C ARG A 363 -18.35 -7.53 15.60
N PRO A 364 -18.71 -8.74 15.15
CA PRO A 364 -19.64 -9.59 15.88
C PRO A 364 -19.29 -9.77 17.36
N GLY A 365 -20.25 -9.49 18.23
CA GLY A 365 -20.11 -9.56 19.69
C GLY A 365 -19.43 -8.34 20.34
N THR A 366 -19.01 -7.30 19.61
CA THR A 366 -18.48 -6.07 20.23
C THR A 366 -19.59 -5.08 20.60
N THR A 367 -19.30 -4.20 21.56
CA THR A 367 -20.18 -3.09 21.96
C THR A 367 -19.87 -1.78 21.26
N LYS A 368 -18.63 -1.60 20.78
CA LYS A 368 -18.19 -0.40 20.05
C LYS A 368 -18.00 -0.66 18.56
N VAL A 369 -18.25 0.37 17.75
CA VAL A 369 -17.86 0.42 16.32
C VAL A 369 -16.34 0.67 16.17
N GLN A 370 -15.77 0.18 15.08
CA GLN A 370 -14.46 0.61 14.55
C GLN A 370 -14.68 1.49 13.31
N VAL A 371 -13.70 2.34 12.97
CA VAL A 371 -13.63 2.97 11.64
C VAL A 371 -13.18 1.92 10.63
N ASP A 372 -13.87 1.82 9.50
CA ASP A 372 -13.54 0.87 8.44
C ASP A 372 -12.67 1.49 7.33
N ASN A 373 -12.86 2.78 7.02
CA ASN A 373 -12.05 3.54 6.06
C ASN A 373 -10.86 4.29 6.69
N VAL A 374 -9.95 4.78 5.84
CA VAL A 374 -8.87 5.70 6.23
C VAL A 374 -9.37 7.15 6.11
N PRO A 375 -9.40 7.95 7.20
CA PRO A 375 -9.90 9.33 7.15
C PRO A 375 -9.00 10.27 6.33
N GLY A 376 -9.63 11.08 5.47
CA GLY A 376 -8.91 11.99 4.55
C GLY A 376 -8.21 13.18 5.19
N ASP A 377 -8.48 13.48 6.46
CA ASP A 377 -7.78 14.49 7.27
C ASP A 377 -6.74 13.83 8.23
N GLY A 378 -6.47 12.53 8.09
CA GLY A 378 -5.60 11.74 8.99
C GLY A 378 -6.26 11.35 10.32
N VAL A 379 -7.32 12.06 10.72
CA VAL A 379 -8.22 11.76 11.85
C VAL A 379 -9.67 11.81 11.40
N VAL A 380 -10.59 11.20 12.15
CA VAL A 380 -12.04 11.32 11.88
C VAL A 380 -12.48 12.76 12.13
N ARG A 381 -13.00 13.42 11.09
CA ARG A 381 -13.51 14.78 11.18
C ARG A 381 -14.77 14.83 12.06
N PRO A 382 -14.91 15.84 12.95
CA PRO A 382 -16.19 16.16 13.58
C PRO A 382 -17.21 16.63 12.54
N VAL A 383 -18.34 15.91 12.42
CA VAL A 383 -19.47 16.24 11.54
C VAL A 383 -20.75 16.47 12.37
N PRO A 384 -21.76 17.22 11.91
CA PRO A 384 -22.95 17.50 12.73
C PRO A 384 -23.93 16.32 12.80
N ASN A 385 -24.07 15.55 11.71
CA ASN A 385 -25.05 14.48 11.61
C ASN A 385 -24.58 13.27 10.77
N GLY A 386 -25.44 12.25 10.72
CA GLY A 386 -25.28 11.07 9.89
C GLY A 386 -26.46 10.11 9.99
N LEU A 387 -26.27 8.90 9.50
CA LEU A 387 -27.25 7.82 9.58
C LEU A 387 -26.72 6.68 10.45
N ALA A 388 -27.49 6.30 11.47
CA ALA A 388 -27.20 5.18 12.35
C ALA A 388 -27.97 3.93 11.91
N VAL A 389 -27.26 2.82 11.68
CA VAL A 389 -27.86 1.50 11.51
C VAL A 389 -28.03 0.86 12.89
N MET A 390 -29.30 0.64 13.26
CA MET A 390 -29.71 0.05 14.53
C MET A 390 -30.13 -1.40 14.29
N ALA A 391 -29.49 -2.35 14.99
CA ALA A 391 -29.90 -3.75 14.98
C ALA A 391 -31.21 -3.96 15.78
N PRO A 392 -31.94 -5.06 15.55
CA PRO A 392 -32.97 -5.52 16.47
C PRO A 392 -32.41 -5.73 17.88
N LYS A 393 -33.27 -5.70 18.91
CA LYS A 393 -32.87 -5.99 20.28
C LYS A 393 -32.62 -7.49 20.45
N GLY A 394 -31.35 -7.90 20.39
CA GLY A 394 -30.91 -9.27 20.63
C GLY A 394 -31.17 -9.78 22.04
N SER A 395 -31.16 -11.10 22.18
CA SER A 395 -31.39 -11.81 23.45
C SER A 395 -30.25 -11.65 24.45
N GLY A 396 -29.04 -11.27 23.99
CA GLY A 396 -27.82 -11.24 24.81
C GLY A 396 -27.36 -12.62 25.30
N LYS A 397 -27.88 -13.71 24.70
CA LYS A 397 -27.48 -15.10 24.95
C LYS A 397 -26.55 -15.58 23.84
N VAL A 398 -25.69 -16.56 24.11
CA VAL A 398 -24.79 -17.10 23.08
C VAL A 398 -25.58 -17.80 21.97
N HIS A 399 -25.33 -17.38 20.73
CA HIS A 399 -25.75 -18.05 19.49
C HIS A 399 -24.54 -18.57 18.70
N GLY A 400 -23.43 -17.82 18.72
CA GLY A 400 -22.20 -18.18 18.01
C GLY A 400 -20.94 -17.63 18.68
N LEU A 401 -19.79 -18.03 18.14
CA LEU A 401 -18.48 -17.48 18.48
C LEU A 401 -17.83 -16.92 17.22
N TRP A 402 -17.37 -15.67 17.25
CA TRP A 402 -16.59 -15.08 16.17
C TRP A 402 -15.11 -15.36 16.43
N VAL A 403 -14.50 -16.19 15.59
CA VAL A 403 -13.13 -16.66 15.77
C VAL A 403 -12.24 -16.00 14.74
N GLU A 404 -11.27 -15.21 15.20
CA GLU A 404 -10.29 -14.54 14.35
C GLU A 404 -8.90 -14.53 15.00
N THR A 405 -7.88 -14.10 14.27
CA THR A 405 -6.55 -13.84 14.83
C THR A 405 -6.58 -12.59 15.68
N ALA A 406 -5.83 -12.58 16.80
CA ALA A 406 -5.72 -11.38 17.64
C ALA A 406 -5.06 -10.21 16.89
N ALA A 407 -4.06 -10.51 16.07
CA ALA A 407 -3.49 -9.58 15.11
C ALA A 407 -4.41 -9.37 13.89
N ASP A 408 -4.68 -8.12 13.53
CA ASP A 408 -5.39 -7.73 12.30
C ASP A 408 -4.42 -7.78 11.11
N GLY A 409 -4.79 -8.42 10.00
CA GLY A 409 -3.92 -8.55 8.83
C GLY A 409 -3.45 -7.21 8.22
N ARG A 410 -4.13 -6.10 8.53
CA ARG A 410 -3.73 -4.73 8.11
C ARG A 410 -2.60 -4.14 8.96
N THR A 411 -2.40 -4.61 10.19
CA THR A 411 -1.37 -4.09 11.12
C THR A 411 -0.37 -5.13 11.60
N ALA A 412 -0.67 -6.41 11.41
CA ALA A 412 0.21 -7.53 11.76
C ALA A 412 1.60 -7.39 11.10
N PRO A 413 2.69 -7.82 11.77
CA PRO A 413 4.01 -7.83 11.18
C PRO A 413 4.07 -8.64 9.86
N GLY A 414 4.76 -8.10 8.86
CA GLY A 414 4.88 -8.72 7.55
C GLY A 414 6.03 -8.14 6.72
N ASP A 415 6.31 -8.81 5.61
CA ASP A 415 7.40 -8.49 4.67
C ASP A 415 6.84 -8.05 3.30
N ALA A 416 5.59 -7.59 3.25
CA ALA A 416 4.92 -7.16 2.03
C ALA A 416 5.33 -5.72 1.62
N PRO A 417 5.27 -5.38 0.31
CA PRO A 417 5.56 -4.02 -0.18
C PRO A 417 4.69 -2.91 0.42
N VAL A 418 3.50 -3.26 0.92
CA VAL A 418 2.52 -2.37 1.57
C VAL A 418 2.23 -2.86 2.99
N PRO A 419 1.94 -1.98 3.97
CA PRO A 419 1.69 -2.37 5.36
C PRO A 419 0.58 -3.43 5.50
N SER A 420 1.01 -4.68 5.67
CA SER A 420 0.15 -5.85 5.79
C SER A 420 0.97 -7.05 6.28
N GLY A 421 0.32 -7.95 7.00
CA GLY A 421 0.90 -9.18 7.51
C GLY A 421 -0.02 -10.38 7.31
N ARG A 422 0.51 -11.58 7.51
CA ARG A 422 -0.21 -12.85 7.31
C ARG A 422 -0.42 -13.60 8.64
N PRO A 423 -1.22 -13.08 9.58
CA PRO A 423 -1.49 -13.75 10.86
C PRO A 423 -2.30 -15.05 10.67
N ASP A 424 -2.95 -15.21 9.51
CA ASP A 424 -3.54 -16.47 9.04
C ASP A 424 -2.50 -17.59 8.83
N ARG A 425 -1.20 -17.25 8.78
CA ARG A 425 -0.09 -18.21 8.74
C ARG A 425 0.62 -18.34 10.08
N VAL A 426 1.24 -19.50 10.31
CA VAL A 426 2.05 -19.80 11.51
C VAL A 426 3.10 -20.87 11.17
N PHE A 427 4.30 -20.79 11.75
CA PHE A 427 5.37 -21.77 11.48
C PHE A 427 5.21 -23.03 12.32
N ALA A 428 5.57 -24.19 11.76
CA ALA A 428 5.63 -25.44 12.52
C ALA A 428 6.53 -25.29 13.76
N GLY A 429 5.96 -25.49 14.96
CA GLY A 429 6.65 -25.34 16.23
C GLY A 429 6.55 -23.97 16.90
N THR A 430 5.92 -22.96 16.28
CA THR A 430 5.56 -21.67 16.93
C THR A 430 4.06 -21.63 17.28
N THR A 431 3.58 -20.48 17.75
CA THR A 431 2.20 -20.23 18.14
C THR A 431 1.51 -19.15 17.30
N ARG A 432 0.18 -19.05 17.43
CA ARG A 432 -0.68 -17.98 16.95
C ARG A 432 -1.78 -17.72 17.99
N THR A 433 -2.01 -16.47 18.35
CA THR A 433 -3.06 -16.07 19.30
C THR A 433 -4.38 -15.84 18.55
N LEU A 434 -5.44 -16.55 18.97
CA LEU A 434 -6.79 -16.42 18.42
C LEU A 434 -7.77 -15.90 19.48
N THR A 435 -8.73 -15.08 19.04
CA THR A 435 -9.88 -14.65 19.83
C THR A 435 -11.11 -15.48 19.50
N ALA A 436 -12.08 -15.54 20.41
CA ALA A 436 -13.39 -16.17 20.19
C ALA A 436 -14.48 -15.35 20.88
N THR A 437 -14.95 -14.29 20.22
CA THR A 437 -15.93 -13.35 20.79
C THR A 437 -17.33 -13.96 20.75
N PRO A 438 -18.03 -14.14 21.89
CA PRO A 438 -19.40 -14.65 21.91
C PRO A 438 -20.39 -13.60 21.40
N TYR A 439 -21.28 -14.03 20.51
CA TYR A 439 -22.32 -13.18 19.95
C TYR A 439 -23.71 -13.84 20.00
N ASP A 440 -24.76 -13.02 20.06
CA ASP A 440 -26.17 -13.45 20.07
C ASP A 440 -26.79 -13.55 18.67
N GLU A 441 -28.07 -13.89 18.55
CA GLU A 441 -28.72 -14.11 17.26
C GLU A 441 -28.81 -12.85 16.35
N VAL A 442 -28.44 -11.67 16.86
CA VAL A 442 -28.30 -10.44 16.06
C VAL A 442 -26.85 -9.97 15.90
N TYR A 443 -25.88 -10.84 16.19
CA TYR A 443 -24.44 -10.56 16.29
C TYR A 443 -24.07 -9.54 17.39
N GLY A 444 -24.97 -9.30 18.35
CA GLY A 444 -24.78 -8.42 19.49
C GLY A 444 -23.90 -9.03 20.60
N ALA A 445 -23.45 -8.18 21.52
CA ALA A 445 -22.58 -8.56 22.63
C ALA A 445 -23.29 -9.37 23.72
N VAL A 446 -22.74 -10.52 24.09
CA VAL A 446 -23.25 -11.40 25.15
C VAL A 446 -22.80 -10.89 26.54
N LYS A 447 -23.73 -10.88 27.52
CA LYS A 447 -23.48 -10.29 28.85
C LYS A 447 -22.49 -11.04 29.75
N GLN A 448 -22.27 -12.33 29.49
CA GLN A 448 -21.35 -13.18 30.24
C GLN A 448 -20.50 -13.97 29.25
N THR A 449 -19.18 -13.81 29.29
CA THR A 449 -18.25 -14.63 28.51
C THR A 449 -18.37 -16.09 28.98
N PRO A 450 -18.83 -17.02 28.12
CA PRO A 450 -19.02 -18.40 28.52
C PRO A 450 -17.66 -19.12 28.54
N ARG A 451 -17.57 -20.30 29.17
CA ARG A 451 -16.37 -21.14 29.05
C ARG A 451 -16.24 -21.64 27.62
N ILE A 452 -15.13 -21.31 26.96
CA ILE A 452 -14.84 -21.72 25.58
C ILE A 452 -13.95 -22.97 25.58
N ASN A 453 -14.41 -24.02 24.90
CA ASN A 453 -13.65 -25.23 24.64
C ASN A 453 -13.08 -25.16 23.22
N TRP A 454 -11.76 -25.22 23.11
CA TRP A 454 -11.04 -25.11 21.85
C TRP A 454 -10.63 -26.48 21.29
N SER A 455 -10.56 -26.59 19.97
CA SER A 455 -10.00 -27.74 19.25
C SER A 455 -9.42 -27.31 17.89
N ALA A 456 -8.58 -28.15 17.30
CA ALA A 456 -8.00 -27.94 15.98
C ALA A 456 -7.93 -29.27 15.21
N SER A 457 -7.94 -29.25 13.88
CA SER A 457 -7.86 -30.48 13.07
C SER A 457 -6.51 -31.19 13.16
N HIS A 458 -5.44 -30.45 13.50
CA HIS A 458 -4.14 -30.94 13.97
C HIS A 458 -3.46 -29.82 14.77
N GLY A 459 -2.28 -30.08 15.34
CA GLY A 459 -1.68 -29.19 16.36
C GLY A 459 -2.41 -29.26 17.70
N SER A 460 -2.16 -28.29 18.57
CA SER A 460 -2.85 -28.16 19.85
C SER A 460 -3.27 -26.72 20.09
N ILE A 461 -4.38 -26.52 20.79
CA ILE A 461 -4.83 -25.19 21.22
C ILE A 461 -5.27 -25.25 22.67
N ARG A 462 -4.88 -24.24 23.43
CA ARG A 462 -5.30 -24.01 24.81
C ARG A 462 -5.56 -22.52 24.97
N ASP A 463 -6.70 -22.15 25.55
CA ASP A 463 -7.03 -20.79 25.98
C ASP A 463 -6.79 -19.71 24.90
N GLY A 464 -7.13 -20.02 23.64
CA GLY A 464 -6.96 -19.16 22.47
C GLY A 464 -5.59 -19.27 21.76
N VAL A 465 -4.56 -19.78 22.43
CA VAL A 465 -3.22 -19.94 21.85
C VAL A 465 -3.13 -21.25 21.08
N PHE A 466 -3.11 -21.16 19.75
CA PHE A 466 -2.81 -22.30 18.88
C PHE A 466 -1.29 -22.52 18.80
N ARG A 467 -0.83 -23.76 19.03
CA ARG A 467 0.54 -24.20 18.82
C ARG A 467 0.59 -25.14 17.62
N ALA A 468 1.29 -24.70 16.58
CA ALA A 468 1.38 -25.38 15.31
C ALA A 468 2.29 -26.62 15.37
N SER A 469 1.96 -27.65 14.58
CA SER A 469 2.68 -28.94 14.57
C SER A 469 3.12 -29.37 13.17
N THR A 470 2.28 -30.12 12.45
CA THR A 470 2.52 -30.52 11.06
C THR A 470 2.14 -29.38 10.11
N PRO A 471 2.93 -29.11 9.06
CA PRO A 471 2.55 -28.16 8.02
C PRO A 471 1.29 -28.54 7.24
N GLY A 472 0.66 -27.53 6.62
CA GLY A 472 -0.60 -27.63 5.89
C GLY A 472 -1.75 -26.84 6.55
N ARG A 473 -2.90 -26.79 5.89
CA ARG A 473 -4.11 -26.11 6.41
C ARG A 473 -4.59 -26.75 7.71
N VAL A 474 -5.03 -25.93 8.67
CA VAL A 474 -5.68 -26.35 9.91
C VAL A 474 -6.95 -25.53 10.13
N THR A 475 -8.07 -26.19 10.45
CA THR A 475 -9.25 -25.47 10.94
C THR A 475 -9.23 -25.49 12.46
N VAL A 476 -9.18 -24.31 13.07
CA VAL A 476 -9.24 -24.13 14.53
C VAL A 476 -10.68 -23.76 14.91
N ARG A 477 -11.23 -24.44 15.91
CA ARG A 477 -12.65 -24.36 16.30
C ARG A 477 -12.79 -23.96 17.76
N ALA A 478 -13.66 -23.00 18.01
CA ALA A 478 -14.13 -22.63 19.34
C ALA A 478 -15.56 -23.17 19.53
N THR A 479 -15.86 -23.70 20.71
CA THR A 479 -17.18 -24.25 21.05
C THR A 479 -17.58 -23.88 22.46
N THR A 480 -18.87 -23.68 22.70
CA THR A 480 -19.42 -23.42 24.04
C THR A 480 -20.90 -23.82 24.11
N SER A 481 -21.52 -23.66 25.28
CA SER A 481 -22.96 -23.89 25.43
C SER A 481 -23.74 -22.84 24.63
N GLY A 482 -24.52 -23.30 23.64
CA GLY A 482 -25.33 -22.45 22.77
C GLY A 482 -24.67 -21.96 21.47
N GLY A 483 -23.36 -22.19 21.25
CA GLY A 483 -22.70 -21.68 20.03
C GLY A 483 -21.34 -22.29 19.70
N ARG A 484 -20.93 -22.10 18.44
CA ARG A 484 -19.61 -22.48 17.92
C ARG A 484 -19.08 -21.46 16.92
N GLY A 485 -17.79 -21.53 16.62
CA GLY A 485 -17.11 -20.76 15.58
C GLY A 485 -15.84 -21.44 15.11
N SER A 486 -15.27 -20.99 14.00
CA SER A 486 -13.98 -21.49 13.52
C SER A 486 -13.32 -20.55 12.54
N THR A 487 -11.99 -20.57 12.51
CA THR A 487 -11.14 -19.97 11.47
C THR A 487 -10.22 -21.03 10.86
N ASP A 488 -9.77 -20.81 9.64
CA ASP A 488 -8.68 -21.58 9.04
C ASP A 488 -7.35 -20.85 9.26
N LEU A 489 -6.26 -21.60 9.43
CA LEU A 489 -4.88 -21.13 9.37
C LEU A 489 -4.07 -22.01 8.41
N GLU A 490 -2.98 -21.47 7.88
CA GLU A 490 -1.95 -22.20 7.12
C GLU A 490 -0.72 -22.43 7.99
N VAL A 491 -0.40 -23.70 8.29
CA VAL A 491 0.85 -24.05 8.98
C VAL A 491 1.97 -24.17 7.95
N LEU A 492 2.95 -23.28 8.02
CA LEU A 492 4.15 -23.28 7.19
C LEU A 492 5.17 -24.32 7.69
N GLY A 493 6.28 -24.46 6.96
CA GLY A 493 7.44 -25.22 7.43
C GLY A 493 8.06 -24.68 8.74
N PRO A 494 9.13 -25.29 9.25
CA PRO A 494 9.87 -24.72 10.37
C PRO A 494 10.55 -23.40 9.95
N VAL A 495 10.50 -22.38 10.82
CA VAL A 495 11.16 -21.10 10.59
C VAL A 495 12.67 -21.28 10.37
N ARG A 496 13.22 -20.58 9.37
CA ARG A 496 14.63 -20.62 8.95
C ARG A 496 15.35 -19.30 9.10
N ARG A 497 14.63 -18.18 8.94
CA ARG A 497 15.11 -16.81 9.15
C ARG A 497 14.06 -16.03 9.93
N VAL A 498 14.51 -15.07 10.73
CA VAL A 498 13.66 -14.06 11.37
C VAL A 498 14.28 -12.69 11.14
N ALA A 499 13.44 -11.68 10.90
CA ALA A 499 13.85 -10.28 10.76
C ALA A 499 12.83 -9.37 11.46
N PRO A 500 13.25 -8.21 11.98
CA PRO A 500 12.30 -7.20 12.45
C PRO A 500 11.65 -6.47 11.27
N THR A 501 10.47 -5.88 11.51
CA THR A 501 9.83 -4.93 10.57
C THR A 501 10.67 -3.66 10.35
N SER A 502 11.63 -3.39 11.24
CA SER A 502 12.51 -2.22 11.21
C SER A 502 13.87 -2.63 11.79
N ALA A 503 14.92 -2.62 10.97
CA ALA A 503 16.28 -2.99 11.41
C ALA A 503 16.87 -1.95 12.39
N THR A 504 16.45 -0.69 12.27
CA THR A 504 16.70 0.37 13.24
C THR A 504 15.42 1.16 13.53
N LEU A 505 15.36 1.78 14.70
CA LEU A 505 14.33 2.70 15.15
C LEU A 505 14.98 3.94 15.78
N ASN A 506 14.31 5.08 15.69
CA ASN A 506 14.58 6.23 16.55
C ASN A 506 13.29 6.57 17.31
N ILE A 507 13.35 6.73 18.63
CA ILE A 507 12.17 7.00 19.48
C ILE A 507 12.41 8.20 20.39
N THR A 508 11.43 9.09 20.48
CA THR A 508 11.43 10.24 21.41
C THR A 508 10.40 10.04 22.53
N THR A 509 9.21 9.55 22.15
CA THR A 509 8.23 8.93 23.05
C THR A 509 8.20 7.42 22.74
N THR A 510 7.03 6.80 22.54
CA THR A 510 6.93 5.38 22.24
C THR A 510 7.30 5.05 20.79
N GLY A 511 7.73 3.80 20.54
CA GLY A 511 7.84 3.22 19.20
C GLY A 511 7.36 1.77 19.18
N THR A 512 7.26 1.15 17.99
CA THR A 512 6.95 -0.29 17.88
C THR A 512 7.83 -0.99 16.84
N PHE A 513 8.10 -2.29 17.03
CA PHE A 513 8.51 -3.18 15.95
C PHE A 513 7.75 -4.51 16.01
N GLY A 514 7.57 -5.15 14.86
CA GLY A 514 7.16 -6.54 14.75
C GLY A 514 8.33 -7.46 14.40
N LEU A 515 8.14 -8.76 14.53
CA LEU A 515 9.07 -9.77 14.02
C LEU A 515 8.39 -10.62 12.95
N VAL A 516 9.07 -10.85 11.84
CA VAL A 516 8.61 -11.64 10.70
C VAL A 516 9.51 -12.85 10.55
N GLY A 517 8.92 -14.04 10.56
CA GLY A 517 9.59 -15.29 10.24
C GLY A 517 9.50 -15.61 8.76
N PHE A 518 10.41 -16.46 8.30
CA PHE A 518 10.46 -17.00 6.94
C PHE A 518 10.84 -18.48 6.99
N ASP A 519 10.20 -19.32 6.18
CA ASP A 519 10.58 -20.73 6.02
C ASP A 519 11.72 -20.92 4.98
N ALA A 520 11.91 -22.15 4.51
CA ALA A 520 12.95 -22.49 3.51
C ALA A 520 12.63 -22.00 2.08
N TYR A 521 11.41 -21.51 1.83
CA TYR A 521 10.91 -21.12 0.51
C TYR A 521 10.52 -19.64 0.42
N GLY A 522 10.77 -18.86 1.48
CA GLY A 522 10.41 -17.44 1.54
C GLY A 522 8.94 -17.18 1.87
N ASN A 523 8.18 -18.18 2.33
CA ASN A 523 6.83 -17.94 2.86
C ASN A 523 6.96 -17.18 4.19
N SER A 524 6.24 -16.06 4.31
CA SER A 524 6.32 -15.18 5.48
C SER A 524 5.10 -15.26 6.41
N ALA A 525 5.34 -15.04 7.71
CA ALA A 525 4.30 -14.87 8.72
C ALA A 525 4.83 -14.08 9.95
N PRO A 526 3.98 -13.35 10.70
CA PRO A 526 4.38 -12.71 11.95
C PRO A 526 4.72 -13.73 13.04
N ILE A 527 5.72 -13.44 13.86
CA ILE A 527 6.06 -14.22 15.05
C ILE A 527 5.27 -13.67 16.25
N GLU A 528 4.58 -14.53 17.01
CA GLU A 528 3.98 -14.14 18.29
C GLU A 528 5.07 -13.72 19.30
N PRO A 529 4.90 -12.61 20.04
CA PRO A 529 5.80 -12.24 21.13
C PRO A 529 6.03 -13.37 22.17
N ALA A 530 5.07 -14.28 22.32
CA ALA A 530 5.16 -15.43 23.23
C ALA A 530 6.21 -16.51 22.83
N ASP A 531 6.61 -16.58 21.55
CA ASP A 531 7.69 -17.49 21.09
C ASP A 531 9.08 -16.82 21.13
N VAL A 532 9.17 -15.56 21.58
CA VAL A 532 10.38 -14.71 21.52
C VAL A 532 11.00 -14.56 22.90
N ARG A 533 12.34 -14.57 22.97
CA ARG A 533 13.10 -14.10 24.14
C ARG A 533 13.89 -12.85 23.75
N LEU A 534 13.65 -11.74 24.44
CA LEU A 534 14.36 -10.48 24.24
C LEU A 534 15.56 -10.33 25.19
N SER A 535 16.57 -9.59 24.75
CA SER A 535 17.70 -9.11 25.55
C SER A 535 18.02 -7.68 25.11
N TYR A 536 18.03 -6.73 26.06
CA TYR A 536 18.22 -5.28 25.82
C TYR A 536 18.60 -4.56 27.13
N ASP A 537 19.03 -3.29 27.04
CA ASP A 537 19.33 -2.46 28.21
C ASP A 537 18.04 -1.91 28.87
N GLN A 538 17.68 -2.49 30.02
CA GLN A 538 16.50 -2.12 30.82
C GLN A 538 16.63 -0.76 31.55
N SER A 539 17.83 -0.15 31.55
CA SER A 539 18.06 1.22 32.02
C SER A 539 17.78 2.26 30.94
N LEU A 540 17.73 1.85 29.67
CA LEU A 540 17.43 2.72 28.52
C LEU A 540 16.00 2.51 28.00
N LEU A 541 15.50 1.27 28.01
CA LEU A 541 14.22 0.90 27.41
C LEU A 541 13.34 0.07 28.35
N GLN A 542 12.04 0.17 28.15
CA GLN A 542 11.03 -0.82 28.50
C GLN A 542 10.46 -1.37 27.18
N VAL A 543 10.26 -2.69 27.09
CA VAL A 543 9.78 -3.34 25.87
C VAL A 543 8.70 -4.33 26.24
N GLU A 544 7.49 -4.15 25.70
CA GLU A 544 6.29 -4.90 26.11
C GLU A 544 5.52 -5.46 24.91
N PRO A 545 4.92 -6.66 25.00
CA PRO A 545 4.17 -7.26 23.90
C PRO A 545 2.80 -6.58 23.74
N THR A 546 2.45 -6.19 22.52
CA THR A 546 1.13 -5.63 22.20
C THR A 546 0.10 -6.72 21.88
N ALA A 547 -1.18 -6.40 22.01
CA ALA A 547 -2.28 -7.32 21.70
C ALA A 547 -2.37 -7.72 20.20
N ASP A 548 -1.77 -6.93 19.30
CA ASP A 548 -1.71 -7.22 17.85
C ASP A 548 -0.41 -7.95 17.43
N GLY A 549 0.39 -8.44 18.39
CA GLY A 549 1.56 -9.27 18.11
C GLY A 549 2.83 -8.50 17.74
N ARG A 550 2.95 -7.24 18.16
CA ARG A 550 4.17 -6.41 18.07
C ARG A 550 4.84 -6.29 19.44
N PHE A 551 5.93 -5.54 19.49
CA PHE A 551 6.52 -5.00 20.72
C PHE A 551 6.38 -3.48 20.71
N GLU A 552 5.91 -2.90 21.82
CA GLU A 552 6.00 -1.47 22.11
C GLU A 552 7.30 -1.19 22.89
N LEU A 553 7.87 -0.01 22.65
CA LEU A 553 9.14 0.45 23.20
C LEU A 553 8.91 1.79 23.88
N THR A 554 9.23 1.89 25.16
CA THR A 554 9.14 3.12 25.94
C THR A 554 10.52 3.50 26.47
N PRO A 555 11.05 4.69 26.13
CA PRO A 555 12.37 5.14 26.58
C PRO A 555 12.34 5.51 28.06
N ARG A 556 13.47 5.29 28.74
CA ARG A 556 13.68 5.57 30.17
C ARG A 556 14.69 6.70 30.43
N LYS A 557 15.22 7.31 29.36
CA LYS A 557 16.11 8.48 29.34
C LYS A 557 15.79 9.32 28.11
N GLU A 558 16.23 10.58 28.09
CA GLU A 558 16.02 11.52 26.97
C GLU A 558 16.96 11.28 25.79
N SER A 559 18.13 10.67 26.02
CA SER A 559 19.09 10.22 24.99
C SER A 559 19.63 8.83 25.33
N GLY A 560 20.00 8.07 24.30
CA GLY A 560 20.67 6.77 24.43
C GLY A 560 20.73 5.97 23.13
N ALA A 561 21.51 4.89 23.14
CA ALA A 561 21.57 3.90 22.06
C ALA A 561 21.56 2.49 22.67
N ALA A 562 20.69 1.62 22.17
CA ALA A 562 20.53 0.25 22.66
C ALA A 562 20.27 -0.72 21.49
N VAL A 563 20.81 -1.94 21.57
CA VAL A 563 20.42 -3.03 20.66
C VAL A 563 19.43 -3.94 21.39
N ILE A 564 18.27 -4.18 20.78
CA ILE A 564 17.34 -5.22 21.21
C ILE A 564 17.64 -6.47 20.39
N THR A 565 18.06 -7.54 21.06
CA THR A 565 18.26 -8.86 20.45
C THR A 565 17.05 -9.75 20.74
N ALA A 566 16.46 -10.30 19.68
CA ALA A 566 15.31 -11.20 19.74
C ALA A 566 15.71 -12.62 19.31
N ARG A 567 15.44 -13.61 20.18
CA ARG A 567 15.77 -15.02 19.99
C ARG A 567 14.50 -15.88 19.86
N ILE A 568 14.40 -16.67 18.78
CA ILE A 568 13.31 -17.61 18.53
C ILE A 568 13.94 -19.00 18.35
N GLY A 569 13.82 -19.85 19.38
CA GLY A 569 14.53 -21.13 19.41
C GLY A 569 16.04 -20.95 19.29
N GLY A 570 16.63 -21.42 18.20
CA GLY A 570 18.05 -21.23 17.85
C GLY A 570 18.33 -20.09 16.86
N LEU A 571 17.30 -19.34 16.43
CA LEU A 571 17.46 -18.18 15.55
C LEU A 571 17.55 -16.88 16.36
N GLU A 572 18.24 -15.90 15.81
CA GLU A 572 18.50 -14.59 16.44
C GLU A 572 18.41 -13.47 15.40
N THR A 573 17.88 -12.32 15.80
CA THR A 573 17.92 -11.08 15.02
C THR A 573 17.95 -9.87 15.96
N SER A 574 18.27 -8.69 15.44
CA SER A 574 18.50 -7.49 16.27
C SER A 574 17.86 -6.24 15.67
N VAL A 575 17.39 -5.35 16.56
CA VAL A 575 16.92 -3.99 16.25
C VAL A 575 17.87 -2.99 16.91
N GLY A 576 18.43 -2.06 16.14
CA GLY A 576 19.18 -0.93 16.68
C GLY A 576 18.24 0.23 17.05
N VAL A 577 18.11 0.54 18.34
CA VAL A 577 17.24 1.61 18.84
C VAL A 577 18.09 2.81 19.27
N SER A 578 17.91 3.93 18.61
CA SER A 578 18.31 5.25 19.11
C SER A 578 17.18 5.86 19.93
N ILE A 579 17.52 6.58 21.00
CA ILE A 579 16.58 7.33 21.83
C ILE A 579 16.94 8.81 21.70
N GLY A 580 15.94 9.65 21.43
CA GLY A 580 16.09 11.09 21.36
C GLY A 580 16.89 11.59 20.16
N VAL A 581 17.24 12.88 20.22
CA VAL A 581 18.20 13.52 19.31
C VAL A 581 19.04 14.53 20.08
N GLU A 582 20.34 14.53 19.83
CA GLU A 582 21.29 15.46 20.44
C GLU A 582 21.52 16.64 19.50
N LYS A 583 21.29 17.88 19.97
CA LYS A 583 21.65 19.11 19.25
C LYS A 583 23.14 19.36 19.41
N ARG A 584 23.87 19.39 18.29
CA ARG A 584 25.33 19.64 18.22
C ARG A 584 25.59 20.76 17.22
N VAL A 585 26.24 21.84 17.68
CA VAL A 585 26.62 22.96 16.83
C VAL A 585 27.76 22.53 15.89
N LEU A 586 27.64 22.89 14.62
CA LEU A 586 28.57 22.56 13.53
C LEU A 586 29.40 23.76 13.09
N ASP A 587 28.83 24.97 13.12
CA ASP A 587 29.50 26.22 12.73
C ASP A 587 28.81 27.41 13.44
N THR A 588 29.60 28.27 14.09
CA THR A 588 29.19 29.54 14.72
C THR A 588 29.49 30.75 13.82
N PHE A 589 29.95 30.51 12.59
CA PHE A 589 30.38 31.53 11.62
C PHE A 589 31.51 32.46 12.13
N ASP A 590 32.27 32.05 13.15
CA ASP A 590 33.52 32.71 13.55
C ASP A 590 34.57 32.75 12.42
N THR A 591 34.43 31.88 11.42
CA THR A 591 35.19 31.89 10.16
C THR A 591 34.31 32.17 8.93
N ALA A 592 33.28 33.01 9.07
CA ALA A 592 32.38 33.48 8.02
C ALA A 592 33.09 33.90 6.71
N GLU A 593 34.32 34.40 6.79
CA GLU A 593 35.16 34.79 5.66
C GLU A 593 35.54 33.62 4.72
N GLN A 594 35.38 32.37 5.17
CA GLN A 594 35.62 31.16 4.38
C GLN A 594 34.39 30.68 3.60
N TRP A 595 33.19 31.11 4.00
CA TRP A 595 31.94 30.82 3.29
C TRP A 595 31.88 31.58 1.96
N ARG A 596 31.16 31.03 0.98
CA ARG A 596 31.10 31.60 -0.38
C ARG A 596 29.67 31.94 -0.79
N ALA A 597 29.50 33.06 -1.46
CA ALA A 597 28.24 33.41 -2.11
C ALA A 597 28.02 32.54 -3.36
N GLY A 598 26.79 32.07 -3.54
CA GLY A 598 26.27 31.53 -4.79
C GLY A 598 24.90 32.11 -5.09
N SER A 599 24.49 32.09 -6.35
CA SER A 599 23.17 32.59 -6.76
C SER A 599 22.66 31.94 -8.04
N ALA A 600 21.37 32.16 -8.29
CA ALA A 600 20.75 32.02 -9.59
C ALA A 600 19.87 33.24 -9.84
N ARG A 601 20.18 34.02 -10.88
CA ARG A 601 19.42 35.21 -11.33
C ARG A 601 19.28 36.32 -10.28
N ALA A 602 20.29 36.48 -9.42
CA ALA A 602 20.41 37.52 -8.39
C ALA A 602 21.88 37.90 -8.17
N ALA A 603 22.16 39.16 -7.82
CA ALA A 603 23.44 39.54 -7.24
C ALA A 603 23.43 39.21 -5.74
N VAL A 604 24.50 38.59 -5.24
CA VAL A 604 24.56 38.02 -3.87
C VAL A 604 25.97 38.16 -3.32
N SER A 605 26.08 38.52 -2.05
CA SER A 605 27.33 38.55 -1.31
C SER A 605 27.19 37.86 0.06
N VAL A 606 28.31 37.41 0.61
CA VAL A 606 28.40 36.95 2.00
C VAL A 606 29.50 37.71 2.72
N SER A 607 29.27 38.04 3.98
CA SER A 607 30.22 38.81 4.81
C SER A 607 30.02 38.51 6.29
N LYS A 608 31.10 38.48 7.06
CA LYS A 608 31.02 38.45 8.52
C LYS A 608 30.40 39.72 9.08
N VAL A 609 29.62 39.58 10.15
CA VAL A 609 29.18 40.69 11.02
C VAL A 609 29.52 40.38 12.48
N ALA A 610 29.66 41.42 13.30
CA ALA A 610 29.93 41.30 14.73
C ALA A 610 28.66 41.11 15.59
N GLU A 611 27.48 41.23 14.98
CA GLU A 611 26.16 41.15 15.64
C GLU A 611 25.42 39.89 15.16
N GLY A 612 25.91 38.73 15.60
CA GLY A 612 25.20 37.44 15.51
C GLY A 612 24.12 37.29 16.57
N GLU A 613 23.65 36.06 16.79
CA GLU A 613 22.76 35.70 17.90
C GLU A 613 23.56 35.47 19.19
N ASN A 614 24.73 34.84 19.07
CA ASN A 614 25.63 34.46 20.17
C ASN A 614 27.11 34.77 19.91
N GLY A 615 27.44 35.60 18.90
CA GLY A 615 28.83 35.92 18.56
C GLY A 615 28.96 36.68 17.23
N SER A 616 29.93 36.27 16.40
CA SER A 616 29.96 36.66 14.99
C SER A 616 28.78 36.04 14.24
N GLY A 617 28.36 36.62 13.11
CA GLY A 617 27.37 36.02 12.22
C GLY A 617 27.79 36.09 10.75
N LEU A 618 27.22 35.23 9.90
CA LEU A 618 27.36 35.31 8.45
C LEU A 618 26.16 36.04 7.87
N LYS A 619 26.38 37.27 7.38
CA LYS A 619 25.39 38.01 6.62
C LYS A 619 25.36 37.54 5.17
N LEU A 620 24.18 37.20 4.67
CA LEU A 620 23.89 36.87 3.28
C LEU A 620 23.02 37.98 2.68
N SER A 621 23.61 38.87 1.88
CA SER A 621 22.92 39.98 1.24
C SER A 621 22.61 39.66 -0.23
N TYR A 622 21.46 40.10 -0.72
CA TYR A 622 20.95 39.72 -2.04
C TYR A 622 20.09 40.79 -2.71
N ASP A 623 20.13 40.82 -4.04
CA ASP A 623 19.25 41.60 -4.90
C ASP A 623 18.40 40.68 -5.79
N PHE A 624 17.12 40.55 -5.44
CA PHE A 624 16.12 39.80 -6.19
C PHE A 624 15.32 40.67 -7.18
N SER A 625 15.71 41.94 -7.41
CA SER A 625 15.10 42.82 -8.42
C SER A 625 15.51 42.51 -9.87
N GLN A 626 16.47 41.60 -10.05
CA GLN A 626 17.16 41.37 -11.32
C GLN A 626 16.47 40.35 -12.25
N SER A 627 15.35 39.74 -11.83
CA SER A 627 14.62 38.78 -12.66
C SER A 627 13.18 38.54 -12.19
N ALA A 628 12.27 38.27 -13.12
CA ALA A 628 10.91 37.82 -12.82
C ALA A 628 10.78 36.29 -12.60
N LEU A 629 11.82 35.51 -12.93
CA LEU A 629 11.87 34.05 -12.69
C LEU A 629 12.21 33.75 -11.22
N THR A 630 12.39 32.48 -10.83
CA THR A 630 12.88 32.14 -9.48
C THR A 630 14.31 32.64 -9.26
N ARG A 631 14.53 33.38 -8.17
CA ARG A 631 15.82 33.88 -7.69
C ARG A 631 16.28 33.04 -6.50
N ASN A 632 17.59 32.89 -6.31
CA ASN A 632 18.11 32.46 -5.02
C ASN A 632 19.45 33.12 -4.68
N ALA A 633 19.67 33.20 -3.37
CA ALA A 633 20.91 33.54 -2.70
C ALA A 633 21.34 32.35 -1.86
N ILE A 634 22.64 32.04 -1.88
CA ILE A 634 23.19 30.82 -1.30
C ILE A 634 24.43 31.17 -0.49
N ALA A 635 24.41 30.84 0.80
CA ALA A 635 25.62 30.70 1.60
C ALA A 635 26.15 29.27 1.40
N ILE A 636 27.30 29.12 0.76
CA ILE A 636 27.96 27.84 0.49
C ILE A 636 29.05 27.62 1.54
N ALA A 637 28.99 26.50 2.25
CA ALA A 637 29.94 26.15 3.29
C ALA A 637 31.34 25.87 2.68
N PRO A 638 32.44 26.18 3.39
CA PRO A 638 33.80 25.90 2.91
C PRO A 638 34.08 24.40 2.73
N GLN A 639 33.36 23.56 3.48
CA GLN A 639 33.37 22.09 3.39
C GLN A 639 32.00 21.54 3.87
N PRO A 640 31.60 20.31 3.49
CA PRO A 640 30.37 19.70 3.99
C PRO A 640 30.40 19.51 5.52
N LEU A 641 29.45 20.11 6.23
CA LEU A 641 29.38 20.17 7.69
C LEU A 641 28.68 18.95 8.29
N GLY A 642 29.14 18.51 9.47
CA GLY A 642 28.74 17.25 10.10
C GLY A 642 29.49 16.05 9.51
N GLY A 643 28.85 14.86 9.48
CA GLY A 643 29.37 13.73 8.71
C GLY A 643 29.89 12.51 9.47
N THR A 644 29.70 12.45 10.80
CA THR A 644 29.98 11.29 11.67
C THR A 644 28.72 10.75 12.36
N GLU A 645 27.54 11.30 12.07
CA GLU A 645 26.35 11.16 12.91
C GLU A 645 25.11 10.74 12.09
N GLN A 646 24.08 10.19 12.74
CA GLN A 646 22.78 9.98 12.08
C GLN A 646 21.95 11.27 12.14
N ALA A 647 22.19 12.19 11.20
CA ALA A 647 21.50 13.46 11.13
C ALA A 647 19.98 13.28 10.92
N ARG A 648 19.17 13.85 11.81
CA ARG A 648 17.69 13.82 11.77
C ARG A 648 17.07 15.17 11.43
N ALA A 649 17.73 16.25 11.81
CA ALA A 649 17.48 17.58 11.27
C ALA A 649 18.80 18.37 11.20
N PHE A 650 18.88 19.32 10.28
CA PHE A 650 19.83 20.44 10.38
C PHE A 650 19.07 21.67 10.85
N GLY A 651 19.76 22.63 11.44
CA GLY A 651 19.19 23.92 11.75
C GLY A 651 20.21 25.05 11.71
N VAL A 652 19.71 26.27 11.63
CA VAL A 652 20.49 27.51 11.72
C VAL A 652 19.61 28.60 12.33
N SER A 653 20.18 29.49 13.14
CA SER A 653 19.50 30.71 13.57
C SER A 653 19.52 31.72 12.42
N VAL A 654 18.38 32.36 12.16
CA VAL A 654 18.18 33.30 11.05
C VAL A 654 17.56 34.59 11.58
N PHE A 655 18.27 35.71 11.42
CA PHE A 655 17.72 37.04 11.59
C PHE A 655 16.90 37.40 10.35
N GLY A 656 15.59 37.54 10.52
CA GLY A 656 14.63 37.90 9.48
C GLY A 656 14.25 39.38 9.50
N HIS A 657 13.80 39.87 8.34
CA HIS A 657 13.22 41.22 8.16
C HIS A 657 11.78 41.18 7.61
N GLY A 658 11.09 40.05 7.78
CA GLY A 658 9.67 39.88 7.47
C GLY A 658 9.25 39.94 6.00
N LYS A 659 10.19 39.96 5.03
CA LYS A 659 9.87 40.12 3.60
C LYS A 659 9.29 38.87 2.95
N GLY A 660 9.40 37.71 3.60
CA GLY A 660 8.78 36.46 3.17
C GLY A 660 9.61 35.66 2.16
N GLU A 661 10.93 35.77 2.22
CA GLU A 661 11.87 34.92 1.49
C GLU A 661 11.69 33.43 1.86
N TRP A 662 11.83 32.51 0.92
CA TRP A 662 11.75 31.07 1.21
C TRP A 662 13.10 30.52 1.67
N THR A 663 13.15 29.75 2.76
CA THR A 663 14.39 29.09 3.22
C THR A 663 14.55 27.69 2.62
N ALA A 664 15.79 27.24 2.41
CA ALA A 664 16.11 25.83 2.15
C ALA A 664 17.55 25.47 2.55
N PHE A 665 17.84 24.19 2.74
CA PHE A 665 19.19 23.65 2.98
C PHE A 665 19.60 22.68 1.87
N GLY A 666 20.82 22.82 1.36
CA GLY A 666 21.43 21.84 0.45
C GLY A 666 22.27 20.85 1.23
N VAL A 667 21.95 19.57 1.12
CA VAL A 667 22.65 18.47 1.79
C VAL A 667 23.30 17.51 0.79
N VAL A 668 24.31 16.77 1.25
CA VAL A 668 24.89 15.64 0.53
C VAL A 668 24.87 14.40 1.43
N ASP A 669 24.50 13.25 0.87
CA ASP A 669 24.43 11.99 1.60
C ASP A 669 25.71 11.13 1.44
N ALA A 670 25.78 10.00 2.13
CA ALA A 670 26.95 9.13 2.14
C ALA A 670 27.24 8.41 0.80
N THR A 671 26.33 8.45 -0.17
CA THR A 671 26.58 8.02 -1.56
C THR A 671 27.10 9.15 -2.45
N GLY A 672 27.15 10.38 -1.94
CA GLY A 672 27.43 11.59 -2.71
C GLY A 672 26.18 12.22 -3.33
N ARG A 673 24.98 11.69 -3.09
CA ARG A 673 23.73 12.25 -3.64
C ARG A 673 23.46 13.60 -2.99
N SER A 674 23.44 14.66 -3.80
CA SER A 674 23.02 16.00 -3.37
C SER A 674 21.50 16.10 -3.35
N SER A 675 20.94 16.85 -2.42
CA SER A 675 19.48 17.09 -2.30
C SER A 675 19.20 18.43 -1.62
N THR A 676 18.02 19.00 -1.86
CA THR A 676 17.57 20.26 -1.24
C THR A 676 16.35 20.01 -0.35
N ILE A 677 16.43 20.43 0.90
CA ILE A 677 15.37 20.36 1.90
C ILE A 677 14.78 21.77 2.03
N TYR A 678 13.49 21.94 1.75
CA TYR A 678 12.83 23.25 1.79
C TYR A 678 12.22 23.54 3.16
N GLY A 679 12.17 24.82 3.53
CA GLY A 679 11.78 25.29 4.86
C GLY A 679 10.63 26.31 4.87
N PRO A 680 10.43 27.01 6.00
CA PRO A 680 9.45 28.09 6.10
C PRO A 680 9.84 29.33 5.29
N TYR A 681 8.90 30.25 5.15
CA TYR A 681 9.14 31.61 4.66
C TYR A 681 9.53 32.55 5.81
N VAL A 682 10.49 33.46 5.58
CA VAL A 682 11.01 34.45 6.53
C VAL A 682 10.01 35.60 6.72
N THR A 683 8.88 35.31 7.36
CA THR A 683 7.81 36.28 7.67
C THR A 683 7.97 36.96 9.02
N TRP A 684 8.99 36.59 9.81
CA TRP A 684 9.32 37.18 11.10
C TRP A 684 10.36 38.31 11.00
N ASN A 685 10.39 39.16 12.02
CA ASN A 685 11.48 40.11 12.26
C ASN A 685 12.29 39.65 13.48
N GLY A 686 13.62 39.74 13.42
CA GLY A 686 14.53 39.27 14.47
C GLY A 686 14.98 37.82 14.32
N TRP A 687 15.63 37.26 15.34
CA TRP A 687 16.15 35.89 15.34
C TRP A 687 15.05 34.83 15.48
N GLN A 688 15.08 33.80 14.64
CA GLN A 688 14.40 32.50 14.87
C GLN A 688 15.28 31.33 14.44
N ASN A 689 15.16 30.18 15.11
CA ASN A 689 15.81 28.93 14.70
C ASN A 689 15.01 28.29 13.54
N VAL A 690 15.61 28.18 12.36
CA VAL A 690 15.06 27.43 11.22
C VAL A 690 15.63 26.02 11.27
N GLU A 691 14.79 25.03 11.55
CA GLU A 691 15.18 23.62 11.66
C GLU A 691 14.44 22.76 10.63
N LEU A 692 15.19 22.07 9.76
CA LEU A 692 14.66 21.28 8.66
C LEU A 692 15.05 19.80 8.83
N ALA A 693 14.04 18.93 8.86
CA ALA A 693 14.23 17.49 8.98
C ALA A 693 14.97 16.90 7.77
N VAL A 694 15.88 15.96 8.04
CA VAL A 694 16.58 15.19 7.01
C VAL A 694 15.61 14.14 6.45
N PRO A 695 15.29 14.15 5.13
CA PRO A 695 14.37 13.19 4.54
C PRO A 695 14.78 11.74 4.78
N GLU A 696 13.79 10.90 5.13
CA GLU A 696 13.99 9.46 5.22
C GLU A 696 14.38 8.90 3.85
N GLY A 697 15.35 7.97 3.83
CA GLY A 697 15.93 7.42 2.60
C GLY A 697 17.21 8.11 2.09
N LEU A 698 17.69 9.20 2.72
CA LEU A 698 19.06 9.67 2.49
C LEU A 698 20.08 8.79 3.23
N ALA A 699 21.18 8.45 2.54
CA ALA A 699 22.21 7.58 3.11
C ALA A 699 23.01 8.30 4.20
N GLN A 700 22.97 7.80 5.43
CA GLN A 700 23.71 8.37 6.56
C GLN A 700 25.20 7.99 6.52
N PRO A 701 26.13 8.87 6.93
CA PRO A 701 25.89 10.20 7.50
C PRO A 701 25.64 11.28 6.43
N VAL A 702 24.53 12.02 6.58
CA VAL A 702 24.21 13.20 5.75
C VAL A 702 25.00 14.42 6.24
N ARG A 703 25.35 15.34 5.33
CA ARG A 703 26.14 16.56 5.60
C ARG A 703 25.48 17.80 4.99
N LEU A 704 25.52 18.92 5.71
CA LEU A 704 25.04 20.21 5.19
C LEU A 704 26.11 20.85 4.29
N THR A 705 25.72 21.46 3.17
CA THR A 705 26.65 22.08 2.20
C THR A 705 26.29 23.52 1.84
N ARG A 706 24.99 23.88 1.94
CA ARG A 706 24.45 25.16 1.49
C ARG A 706 23.26 25.58 2.34
N ILE A 707 23.12 26.87 2.59
CA ILE A 707 21.92 27.50 3.14
C ILE A 707 21.40 28.47 2.07
N TYR A 708 20.10 28.40 1.79
CA TYR A 708 19.45 29.13 0.72
C TYR A 708 18.39 30.09 1.25
N THR A 709 18.31 31.23 0.57
CA THR A 709 17.21 32.21 0.62
C THR A 709 16.69 32.36 -0.82
N LEU A 710 15.40 32.13 -1.07
CA LEU A 710 14.82 32.13 -2.43
C LEU A 710 13.62 33.07 -2.55
N GLU A 711 13.37 33.57 -3.75
CA GLU A 711 12.11 34.24 -4.11
C GLU A 711 11.54 33.64 -5.41
N THR A 712 10.25 33.30 -5.37
CA THR A 712 9.52 32.64 -6.46
C THR A 712 8.46 33.54 -7.09
N LYS A 713 8.00 34.58 -6.39
CA LYS A 713 6.98 35.51 -6.87
C LYS A 713 7.60 36.48 -7.90
N ALA A 714 7.02 36.53 -9.10
CA ALA A 714 7.48 37.42 -10.16
C ALA A 714 7.33 38.92 -9.81
N ALA A 715 6.30 39.29 -9.05
CA ALA A 715 6.04 40.67 -8.64
C ALA A 715 6.92 41.16 -7.47
N ALA A 716 7.56 40.26 -6.73
CA ALA A 716 8.28 40.60 -5.49
C ALA A 716 9.74 41.00 -5.78
N GLN A 717 9.94 42.19 -6.35
CA GLN A 717 11.25 42.69 -6.78
C GLN A 717 11.86 43.56 -5.67
N TYR A 718 12.86 43.06 -4.93
CA TYR A 718 13.52 43.76 -3.82
C TYR A 718 14.95 43.30 -3.59
N ALA A 719 15.74 44.15 -2.95
CA ALA A 719 16.98 43.74 -2.27
C ALA A 719 16.72 43.50 -0.77
N GLY A 720 17.54 42.67 -0.14
CA GLY A 720 17.43 42.28 1.25
C GLY A 720 18.70 41.60 1.77
N GLU A 721 18.64 41.17 3.02
CA GLU A 721 19.67 40.36 3.64
C GLU A 721 19.09 39.55 4.80
N VAL A 722 19.77 38.46 5.16
CA VAL A 722 19.57 37.75 6.42
C VAL A 722 20.91 37.59 7.12
N VAL A 723 20.92 37.56 8.45
CA VAL A 723 22.10 37.14 9.22
C VAL A 723 21.88 35.69 9.67
N LEU A 724 22.88 34.85 9.46
CA LEU A 724 22.91 33.45 9.87
C LEU A 724 23.85 33.31 11.07
N ASP A 725 23.43 32.57 12.08
CA ASP A 725 24.26 32.16 13.22
C ASP A 725 23.93 30.71 13.63
N ASN A 726 24.81 30.04 14.39
CA ASN A 726 24.57 28.76 15.04
C ASN A 726 24.03 27.68 14.10
N VAL A 727 24.81 27.26 13.09
CA VAL A 727 24.52 26.03 12.32
C VAL A 727 24.62 24.84 13.25
N TYR A 728 23.62 23.95 13.27
CA TYR A 728 23.63 22.73 14.07
C TYR A 728 23.03 21.54 13.33
N VAL A 729 23.31 20.35 13.86
CA VAL A 729 22.59 19.12 13.57
C VAL A 729 21.86 18.65 14.83
N LYS A 730 20.64 18.11 14.66
CA LYS A 730 20.04 17.19 15.62
C LYS A 730 20.28 15.78 15.12
N ALA A 731 21.12 15.03 15.82
CA ALA A 731 21.48 13.67 15.42
C ALA A 731 20.93 12.64 16.40
N ALA A 732 20.51 11.48 15.89
CA ALA A 732 20.21 10.33 16.72
C ALA A 732 21.53 9.72 17.23
N PRO A 733 21.63 9.34 18.53
CA PRO A 733 22.78 8.60 19.05
C PRO A 733 23.06 7.36 18.20
N GLN A 734 24.31 7.15 17.78
CA GLN A 734 24.64 6.06 16.87
C GLN A 734 24.43 4.69 17.52
N VAL A 735 23.72 3.81 16.81
CA VAL A 735 23.50 2.42 17.18
C VAL A 735 23.91 1.51 16.02
N THR A 736 24.77 0.54 16.31
CA THR A 736 25.24 -0.47 15.35
C THR A 736 24.71 -1.83 15.78
N ALA A 737 23.57 -2.23 15.21
CA ALA A 737 23.09 -3.60 15.35
C ALA A 737 23.98 -4.57 14.53
N PRO A 738 24.13 -5.84 14.96
CA PRO A 738 24.76 -6.87 14.14
C PRO A 738 24.08 -6.99 12.76
N ALA A 739 24.88 -7.04 11.70
CA ALA A 739 24.36 -7.23 10.35
C ALA A 739 23.64 -8.59 10.22
N ALA A 740 22.49 -8.58 9.55
CA ALA A 740 21.75 -9.82 9.27
C ALA A 740 22.59 -10.78 8.39
N PRO A 741 22.59 -12.09 8.67
CA PRO A 741 23.30 -13.06 7.83
C PRO A 741 22.83 -13.02 6.37
N PRO A 742 23.74 -13.08 5.38
CA PRO A 742 23.37 -13.00 3.97
C PRO A 742 22.53 -14.21 3.55
N VAL A 743 21.38 -13.95 2.93
CA VAL A 743 20.47 -14.98 2.43
C VAL A 743 21.02 -15.55 1.11
N ARG A 744 21.13 -16.87 1.04
CA ARG A 744 21.47 -17.60 -0.19
C ARG A 744 20.21 -18.32 -0.69
N ASP A 745 19.66 -17.92 -1.83
CA ASP A 745 18.50 -18.62 -2.41
C ASP A 745 18.94 -19.85 -3.21
N GLY A 746 18.15 -20.92 -3.14
CA GLY A 746 18.35 -22.15 -3.92
C GLY A 746 18.14 -21.98 -5.43
N LEU A 747 17.65 -20.82 -5.90
CA LEU A 747 17.61 -20.47 -7.32
C LEU A 747 19.02 -20.42 -7.95
N VAL A 748 20.02 -19.92 -7.23
CA VAL A 748 21.39 -19.81 -7.75
C VAL A 748 22.11 -21.16 -7.63
N GLN A 749 22.59 -21.66 -8.76
CA GLN A 749 23.09 -23.03 -8.92
C GLN A 749 24.40 -23.08 -9.71
N THR A 750 25.04 -24.25 -9.78
CA THR A 750 26.26 -24.49 -10.58
C THR A 750 25.93 -24.61 -12.08
N ALA A 751 26.92 -24.56 -12.99
CA ALA A 751 26.65 -24.77 -14.41
C ALA A 751 26.08 -26.17 -14.65
N ARG A 752 26.63 -27.20 -14.01
CA ARG A 752 26.11 -28.58 -14.13
C ARG A 752 24.62 -28.69 -13.77
N SER A 753 24.12 -27.92 -12.81
CA SER A 753 22.71 -27.91 -12.43
C SER A 753 21.80 -27.18 -13.44
N VAL A 754 22.36 -26.29 -14.26
CA VAL A 754 21.64 -25.51 -15.30
C VAL A 754 21.73 -26.18 -16.67
N ASP A 755 22.90 -26.75 -17.00
CA ASP A 755 23.15 -27.55 -18.20
C ASP A 755 22.46 -28.93 -18.17
N GLY A 756 21.93 -29.34 -17.01
CA GLY A 756 21.17 -30.58 -16.81
C GLY A 756 19.63 -30.41 -16.80
N ARG A 757 19.13 -29.24 -17.21
CA ARG A 757 17.69 -28.92 -17.33
C ARG A 757 17.18 -29.15 -18.76
N ASP A 758 15.87 -29.26 -18.96
CA ASP A 758 15.27 -29.54 -20.28
C ASP A 758 15.69 -28.54 -21.38
N TRP A 759 15.74 -27.25 -21.06
CA TRP A 759 16.14 -26.17 -21.98
C TRP A 759 16.64 -24.91 -21.23
N ARG A 760 17.20 -23.91 -21.94
CA ARG A 760 17.91 -22.78 -21.31
C ARG A 760 17.67 -21.43 -21.98
N PHE A 761 17.59 -20.35 -21.21
CA PHE A 761 17.57 -18.97 -21.74
C PHE A 761 18.51 -18.05 -20.96
N ALA A 762 19.08 -17.05 -21.63
CA ALA A 762 19.99 -16.08 -20.99
C ALA A 762 19.30 -14.73 -20.70
N VAL A 763 19.85 -13.98 -19.74
CA VAL A 763 19.39 -12.64 -19.35
C VAL A 763 20.58 -11.70 -19.18
N MET A 764 20.48 -10.51 -19.76
CA MET A 764 21.41 -9.40 -19.60
C MET A 764 20.65 -8.09 -19.38
N SER A 765 21.27 -7.09 -18.77
CA SER A 765 20.66 -5.77 -18.52
C SER A 765 21.74 -4.72 -18.26
N ASP A 766 21.36 -3.43 -18.21
CA ASP A 766 22.22 -2.35 -17.69
C ASP A 766 23.62 -2.30 -18.35
N ALA A 767 23.63 -2.29 -19.69
CA ALA A 767 24.82 -2.03 -20.50
C ALA A 767 25.06 -0.53 -20.70
N GLN A 768 23.98 0.26 -20.82
CA GLN A 768 23.95 1.73 -20.88
C GLN A 768 25.02 2.38 -21.76
N PHE A 769 25.08 2.04 -23.05
CA PHE A 769 25.96 2.73 -23.99
C PHE A 769 25.27 3.85 -24.79
N VAL A 770 26.09 4.75 -25.34
CA VAL A 770 25.67 5.86 -26.23
C VAL A 770 26.31 5.78 -27.61
N ALA A 771 25.57 6.14 -28.65
CA ALA A 771 26.04 6.12 -30.04
C ALA A 771 27.04 7.23 -30.39
N ARG A 772 27.18 8.26 -29.53
CA ARG A 772 28.25 9.26 -29.67
C ARG A 772 29.65 8.72 -29.35
N ASP A 773 29.75 7.62 -28.60
CA ASP A 773 31.00 6.88 -28.40
C ASP A 773 30.78 5.37 -28.68
N PRO A 774 30.74 5.00 -29.97
CA PRO A 774 30.48 3.62 -30.39
C PRO A 774 31.66 2.67 -30.13
N ASN A 775 32.78 3.18 -29.60
CA ASN A 775 33.97 2.39 -29.23
C ASN A 775 34.18 2.30 -27.71
N SER A 776 33.34 2.99 -26.92
CA SER A 776 33.40 3.06 -25.46
C SER A 776 33.56 1.69 -24.77
N PRO A 777 34.15 1.64 -23.56
CA PRO A 777 34.22 0.42 -22.76
C PRO A 777 32.86 -0.26 -22.54
N LEU A 778 31.77 0.52 -22.49
CA LEU A 778 30.40 0.04 -22.34
C LEU A 778 29.92 -0.72 -23.59
N VAL A 779 30.22 -0.22 -24.81
CA VAL A 779 29.98 -0.99 -26.04
C VAL A 779 30.83 -2.27 -26.08
N GLN A 780 32.08 -2.22 -25.63
CA GLN A 780 32.93 -3.43 -25.59
C GLN A 780 32.41 -4.47 -24.58
N ALA A 781 31.90 -4.04 -23.42
CA ALA A 781 31.27 -4.91 -22.43
C ALA A 781 29.94 -5.50 -22.93
N ALA A 782 29.12 -4.71 -23.63
CA ALA A 782 27.90 -5.20 -24.29
C ALA A 782 28.23 -6.27 -25.35
N ARG A 783 29.21 -6.02 -26.23
CA ARG A 783 29.68 -6.98 -27.23
C ARG A 783 30.26 -8.25 -26.60
N ARG A 784 31.05 -8.11 -25.53
CA ARG A 784 31.55 -9.23 -24.72
C ARG A 784 30.40 -10.10 -24.22
N THR A 785 29.41 -9.49 -23.56
CA THR A 785 28.25 -10.18 -23.01
C THR A 785 27.51 -10.97 -24.09
N LEU A 786 27.24 -10.36 -25.25
CA LEU A 786 26.56 -11.01 -26.37
C LEU A 786 27.36 -12.19 -26.94
N ARG A 787 28.69 -12.09 -27.03
CA ARG A 787 29.57 -13.21 -27.44
C ARG A 787 29.54 -14.36 -26.44
N GLU A 788 29.60 -14.06 -25.14
CA GLU A 788 29.53 -15.06 -24.07
C GLU A 788 28.15 -15.76 -24.01
N ILE A 789 27.06 -15.02 -24.21
CA ILE A 789 25.69 -15.56 -24.35
C ILE A 789 25.61 -16.49 -25.57
N LYS A 790 26.08 -16.03 -26.74
CA LYS A 790 26.08 -16.83 -27.98
C LYS A 790 26.89 -18.12 -27.83
N ALA A 791 28.04 -18.06 -27.17
CA ALA A 791 28.90 -19.21 -26.90
C ALA A 791 28.36 -20.16 -25.80
N ALA A 792 27.26 -19.83 -25.14
CA ALA A 792 26.57 -20.72 -24.20
C ALA A 792 25.39 -21.48 -24.82
N GLU A 793 24.99 -21.14 -26.05
CA GLU A 793 23.93 -21.80 -26.83
C GLU A 793 22.56 -21.92 -26.10
N PRO A 794 21.97 -20.81 -25.59
CA PRO A 794 20.60 -20.81 -25.07
C PRO A 794 19.55 -20.80 -26.21
N ASP A 795 18.34 -21.28 -25.92
CA ASP A 795 17.17 -21.25 -26.82
C ASP A 795 16.83 -19.82 -27.29
N PHE A 796 16.99 -18.84 -26.40
CA PHE A 796 16.87 -17.41 -26.64
C PHE A 796 17.57 -16.61 -25.52
N PHE A 797 17.67 -15.29 -25.65
CA PHE A 797 18.02 -14.42 -24.53
C PHE A 797 17.09 -13.21 -24.36
N VAL A 798 17.15 -12.59 -23.19
CA VAL A 798 16.37 -11.41 -22.83
C VAL A 798 17.29 -10.28 -22.43
N ILE A 799 17.05 -9.10 -23.01
CA ILE A 799 17.61 -7.82 -22.56
C ILE A 799 16.57 -7.21 -21.61
N ALA A 800 16.82 -7.28 -20.31
CA ALA A 800 15.92 -6.79 -19.26
C ALA A 800 16.16 -5.30 -18.95
N GLY A 801 16.11 -4.47 -20.00
CA GLY A 801 16.26 -3.02 -19.96
C GLY A 801 17.70 -2.48 -19.87
N ASP A 802 17.80 -1.18 -20.11
CA ASP A 802 18.99 -0.33 -20.02
C ASP A 802 20.17 -0.83 -20.87
N PHE A 803 19.90 -1.15 -22.14
CA PHE A 803 20.93 -1.49 -23.11
C PHE A 803 21.56 -0.22 -23.69
N VAL A 804 20.74 0.80 -23.94
CA VAL A 804 21.18 2.16 -24.29
C VAL A 804 21.16 3.05 -23.04
N ASP A 805 21.71 4.27 -23.13
CA ASP A 805 21.77 5.22 -22.00
C ASP A 805 20.76 6.39 -22.11
N GLU A 806 20.54 6.94 -23.31
CA GLU A 806 19.85 8.24 -23.48
C GLU A 806 18.56 8.19 -24.33
N ALA A 807 18.10 7.00 -24.74
CA ALA A 807 16.95 6.82 -25.62
C ALA A 807 16.99 7.59 -26.97
N THR A 808 18.17 8.01 -27.45
CA THR A 808 18.25 8.68 -28.75
C THR A 808 18.05 7.68 -29.89
N GLU A 809 17.49 8.16 -30.99
CA GLU A 809 17.36 7.42 -32.26
C GLU A 809 18.70 6.77 -32.69
N ALA A 810 19.83 7.46 -32.46
CA ALA A 810 21.16 6.96 -32.78
C ALA A 810 21.58 5.78 -31.87
N ASP A 811 21.24 5.81 -30.58
CA ASP A 811 21.54 4.73 -29.64
C ASP A 811 20.81 3.44 -30.04
N PHE A 812 19.54 3.55 -30.41
CA PHE A 812 18.76 2.40 -30.89
C PHE A 812 19.28 1.86 -32.23
N GLN A 813 19.79 2.72 -33.13
CA GLN A 813 20.49 2.28 -34.35
C GLN A 813 21.79 1.55 -34.05
N LEU A 814 22.59 2.02 -33.07
CA LEU A 814 23.80 1.33 -32.63
C LEU A 814 23.45 0.00 -31.95
N ALA A 815 22.46 -0.03 -31.07
CA ALA A 815 21.98 -1.25 -30.42
C ALA A 815 21.54 -2.31 -31.45
N LYS A 816 20.76 -1.92 -32.46
CA LYS A 816 20.35 -2.83 -33.54
C LYS A 816 21.55 -3.34 -34.34
N ARG A 817 22.55 -2.48 -34.58
CA ARG A 817 23.79 -2.85 -35.26
C ARG A 817 24.61 -3.86 -34.46
N ILE A 818 24.85 -3.59 -33.17
CA ILE A 818 25.58 -4.50 -32.25
C ILE A 818 24.90 -5.88 -32.22
N LEU A 819 23.57 -5.93 -32.09
CA LEU A 819 22.83 -7.19 -32.08
C LEU A 819 22.92 -7.94 -33.42
N ASN A 820 22.84 -7.24 -34.55
CA ASN A 820 23.01 -7.83 -35.88
C ASN A 820 24.44 -8.37 -36.12
N GLU A 821 25.47 -7.68 -35.59
CA GLU A 821 26.88 -8.05 -35.76
C GLU A 821 27.29 -9.22 -34.85
N GLU A 822 26.96 -9.18 -33.55
CA GLU A 822 27.40 -10.19 -32.58
C GLU A 822 26.51 -11.44 -32.61
N ILE A 823 25.18 -11.26 -32.64
CA ILE A 823 24.21 -12.36 -32.62
C ILE A 823 23.78 -12.73 -34.03
N GLY A 824 23.36 -11.76 -34.84
CA GLY A 824 22.73 -12.00 -36.13
C GLY A 824 21.42 -12.77 -35.96
N THR A 825 21.29 -13.91 -36.64
CA THR A 825 20.16 -14.84 -36.51
C THR A 825 20.47 -16.06 -35.63
N SER A 826 21.65 -16.13 -34.98
CA SER A 826 22.11 -17.33 -34.26
C SER A 826 21.31 -17.66 -33.00
N VAL A 827 20.79 -16.64 -32.30
CA VAL A 827 20.03 -16.78 -31.05
C VAL A 827 18.88 -15.76 -31.08
N PRO A 828 17.61 -16.17 -30.93
CA PRO A 828 16.48 -15.24 -30.78
C PRO A 828 16.65 -14.34 -29.55
N TYR A 829 16.13 -13.11 -29.62
CA TYR A 829 16.15 -12.19 -28.48
C TYR A 829 14.83 -11.48 -28.24
N TYR A 830 14.55 -11.24 -26.97
CA TYR A 830 13.49 -10.36 -26.48
C TYR A 830 14.13 -9.16 -25.78
N TYR A 831 13.57 -7.97 -25.97
CA TYR A 831 14.07 -6.75 -25.36
C TYR A 831 12.89 -6.10 -24.63
N VAL A 832 13.08 -5.89 -23.33
CA VAL A 832 12.17 -5.21 -22.41
C VAL A 832 12.77 -3.83 -22.12
N PRO A 833 12.00 -2.73 -22.15
CA PRO A 833 12.57 -1.39 -21.93
C PRO A 833 12.75 -1.08 -20.43
N GLY A 834 13.90 -0.50 -20.12
CA GLY A 834 14.22 0.18 -18.86
C GLY A 834 14.08 1.70 -18.96
N ASN A 835 14.47 2.43 -17.92
CA ASN A 835 14.33 3.89 -17.90
C ASN A 835 15.30 4.59 -18.86
N HIS A 836 16.44 3.98 -19.19
CA HIS A 836 17.38 4.54 -20.17
C HIS A 836 16.88 4.36 -21.62
N GLU A 837 15.87 3.50 -21.85
CA GLU A 837 15.12 3.46 -23.12
C GLU A 837 14.02 4.54 -23.23
N VAL A 838 13.82 5.37 -22.19
CA VAL A 838 12.94 6.56 -22.23
C VAL A 838 13.57 7.85 -21.66
N MET A 839 14.88 7.87 -21.39
CA MET A 839 15.53 8.97 -20.66
C MET A 839 15.53 10.30 -21.42
N GLY A 840 15.95 10.29 -22.70
CA GLY A 840 15.96 11.49 -23.56
C GLY A 840 14.79 11.58 -24.55
N SER A 841 13.89 10.60 -24.58
CA SER A 841 12.77 10.58 -25.53
C SER A 841 11.65 9.64 -25.08
N ALA A 842 10.45 9.79 -25.65
CA ALA A 842 9.38 8.83 -25.43
C ALA A 842 9.69 7.46 -26.09
N ILE A 843 9.00 6.40 -25.66
CA ILE A 843 9.18 4.99 -26.09
C ILE A 843 9.00 4.71 -27.60
N GLY A 844 8.69 5.74 -28.41
CA GLY A 844 8.54 5.63 -29.87
C GLY A 844 9.81 5.14 -30.58
N ASN A 845 10.99 5.62 -30.18
CA ASN A 845 12.27 5.21 -30.79
C ASN A 845 12.56 3.72 -30.50
N PHE A 846 12.35 3.25 -29.27
CA PHE A 846 12.41 1.83 -28.92
C PHE A 846 11.45 1.01 -29.79
N THR A 847 10.18 1.44 -29.85
CA THR A 847 9.09 0.72 -30.54
C THR A 847 9.39 0.57 -32.03
N LYS A 848 9.99 1.60 -32.65
CA LYS A 848 10.42 1.63 -34.05
C LYS A 848 11.46 0.56 -34.40
N TYR A 849 12.37 0.22 -33.48
CA TYR A 849 13.47 -0.74 -33.74
C TYR A 849 13.24 -2.14 -33.15
N PHE A 850 12.40 -2.26 -32.11
CA PHE A 850 12.27 -3.48 -31.29
C PHE A 850 10.82 -3.96 -31.06
N GLY A 851 9.84 -3.24 -31.61
CA GLY A 851 8.42 -3.61 -31.57
C GLY A 851 7.75 -3.29 -30.23
N ALA A 852 6.66 -3.99 -29.92
CA ALA A 852 5.85 -3.72 -28.73
C ALA A 852 6.67 -3.80 -27.41
N PRO A 853 6.61 -2.78 -26.54
CA PRO A 853 7.42 -2.75 -25.32
C PRO A 853 6.94 -3.72 -24.23
N GLN A 854 5.69 -4.17 -24.30
CA GLN A 854 5.12 -5.29 -23.55
C GLN A 854 4.67 -6.42 -24.51
N ARG A 855 4.76 -7.69 -24.07
CA ARG A 855 4.35 -8.85 -24.88
C ARG A 855 4.10 -10.11 -24.03
N VAL A 856 3.38 -11.07 -24.61
CA VAL A 856 3.21 -12.44 -24.08
C VAL A 856 3.66 -13.43 -25.15
N PHE A 857 4.41 -14.47 -24.77
CA PHE A 857 4.78 -15.58 -25.66
C PHE A 857 4.97 -16.87 -24.86
N ASP A 858 4.80 -18.03 -25.52
CA ASP A 858 4.96 -19.35 -24.89
C ASP A 858 6.19 -20.07 -25.49
N HIS A 859 7.09 -20.58 -24.64
CA HIS A 859 8.26 -21.38 -25.06
C HIS A 859 8.35 -22.66 -24.22
N GLN A 860 8.38 -23.83 -24.88
CA GLN A 860 8.54 -25.16 -24.27
C GLN A 860 7.65 -25.43 -23.04
N GLY A 861 6.41 -24.89 -23.03
CA GLY A 861 5.46 -25.06 -21.92
C GLY A 861 5.56 -24.02 -20.80
N THR A 862 6.42 -23.02 -20.93
CA THR A 862 6.50 -21.85 -20.04
C THR A 862 5.96 -20.61 -20.75
N ARG A 863 5.03 -19.90 -20.12
CA ARG A 863 4.53 -18.61 -20.60
C ARG A 863 5.41 -17.47 -20.09
N PHE A 864 5.91 -16.66 -21.00
CA PHE A 864 6.61 -15.42 -20.70
C PHE A 864 5.67 -14.23 -20.85
N VAL A 865 5.70 -13.34 -19.87
CA VAL A 865 5.07 -12.03 -19.92
C VAL A 865 6.18 -11.00 -19.71
N THR A 866 6.32 -10.03 -20.62
CA THR A 866 7.24 -8.90 -20.40
C THR A 866 6.48 -7.59 -20.31
N LEU A 867 6.85 -6.74 -19.35
CA LEU A 867 6.17 -5.48 -19.06
C LEU A 867 7.10 -4.27 -19.24
N ASN A 868 6.52 -3.19 -19.74
CA ASN A 868 7.12 -1.89 -19.87
C ASN A 868 7.07 -1.15 -18.52
N THR A 869 8.13 -1.29 -17.73
CA THR A 869 8.34 -0.52 -16.49
C THR A 869 9.29 0.65 -16.68
N ALA A 870 9.46 1.18 -17.91
CA ALA A 870 10.44 2.22 -18.20
C ALA A 870 10.23 3.51 -17.36
N SER A 871 9.00 3.76 -16.91
CA SER A 871 8.60 4.86 -16.01
C SER A 871 8.71 4.55 -14.51
N GLY A 872 9.38 3.47 -14.10
CA GLY A 872 9.47 3.02 -12.70
C GLY A 872 8.15 2.51 -12.10
N THR A 873 7.13 2.29 -12.94
CA THR A 873 5.76 1.90 -12.58
C THR A 873 5.12 1.09 -13.71
N LEU A 874 4.15 0.23 -13.39
CA LEU A 874 3.32 -0.48 -14.35
C LEU A 874 2.36 0.49 -15.07
N ARG A 875 1.68 1.37 -14.34
CA ARG A 875 0.67 2.27 -14.89
C ARG A 875 1.24 3.29 -15.87
N GLY A 876 2.49 3.72 -15.68
CA GLY A 876 3.18 4.62 -16.62
C GLY A 876 3.55 3.96 -17.96
N GLY A 877 3.60 2.62 -18.02
CA GLY A 877 3.66 1.85 -19.28
C GLY A 877 2.28 1.59 -19.91
N GLY A 878 1.19 2.03 -19.28
CA GLY A 878 -0.21 1.87 -19.72
C GLY A 878 -0.92 0.71 -19.02
N PHE A 879 -2.13 0.96 -18.50
CA PHE A 879 -2.91 -0.02 -17.73
C PHE A 879 -3.24 -1.31 -18.50
N ASP A 880 -3.35 -1.24 -19.84
CA ASP A 880 -3.54 -2.40 -20.71
C ASP A 880 -2.53 -3.53 -20.46
N GLN A 881 -1.29 -3.22 -20.04
CA GLN A 881 -0.30 -4.25 -19.74
C GLN A 881 -0.58 -4.99 -18.42
N VAL A 882 -1.29 -4.36 -17.48
CA VAL A 882 -1.72 -4.95 -16.21
C VAL A 882 -2.93 -5.86 -16.45
N ALA A 883 -3.86 -5.41 -17.29
CA ALA A 883 -4.95 -6.23 -17.81
C ALA A 883 -4.41 -7.43 -18.63
N MET A 884 -3.36 -7.23 -19.43
CA MET A 884 -2.65 -8.28 -20.16
C MET A 884 -2.00 -9.30 -19.20
N LEU A 885 -1.30 -8.85 -18.15
CA LEU A 885 -0.73 -9.75 -17.13
C LEU A 885 -1.81 -10.60 -16.45
N ARG A 886 -2.92 -9.99 -16.03
CA ARG A 886 -4.05 -10.71 -15.42
C ARG A 886 -4.60 -11.79 -16.35
N THR A 887 -4.85 -11.42 -17.61
CA THR A 887 -5.35 -12.31 -18.67
C THR A 887 -4.37 -13.45 -18.95
N ALA A 888 -3.07 -13.14 -19.07
CA ALA A 888 -2.02 -14.14 -19.32
C ALA A 888 -1.92 -15.19 -18.21
N LEU A 889 -2.07 -14.79 -16.94
CA LEU A 889 -2.15 -15.68 -15.77
C LEU A 889 -3.45 -16.50 -15.77
N ASP A 890 -4.59 -15.88 -16.05
CA ASP A 890 -5.90 -16.55 -16.10
C ASP A 890 -6.04 -17.57 -17.24
N GLU A 891 -5.34 -17.35 -18.35
CA GLU A 891 -5.19 -18.33 -19.43
C GLU A 891 -4.19 -19.44 -19.06
N ALA A 892 -3.00 -19.07 -18.56
CA ALA A 892 -1.98 -20.02 -18.15
C ALA A 892 -2.47 -20.96 -17.04
N ALA A 893 -3.39 -20.53 -16.18
CA ALA A 893 -4.00 -21.38 -15.17
C ALA A 893 -4.86 -22.50 -15.80
N LYS A 894 -5.55 -22.20 -16.90
CA LYS A 894 -6.53 -23.07 -17.57
C LYS A 894 -5.89 -23.97 -18.63
N ASP A 895 -4.89 -23.49 -19.37
CA ASP A 895 -4.23 -24.27 -20.41
C ASP A 895 -3.35 -25.37 -19.80
N ARG A 896 -3.55 -26.63 -20.22
CA ARG A 896 -2.76 -27.79 -19.76
C ARG A 896 -1.38 -27.88 -20.41
N ARG A 897 -1.14 -27.14 -21.49
CA ARG A 897 0.16 -27.06 -22.19
C ARG A 897 1.17 -26.16 -21.46
N ILE A 898 0.67 -25.25 -20.61
CA ILE A 898 1.49 -24.34 -19.82
C ILE A 898 1.73 -24.95 -18.43
N GLY A 899 2.97 -25.29 -18.12
CA GLY A 899 3.41 -25.77 -16.80
C GLY A 899 3.96 -24.67 -15.88
N SER A 900 4.40 -23.53 -16.45
CA SER A 900 5.01 -22.43 -15.71
C SER A 900 4.75 -21.05 -16.33
N VAL A 901 4.97 -19.98 -15.55
CA VAL A 901 4.96 -18.58 -15.98
C VAL A 901 6.25 -17.87 -15.52
N VAL A 902 6.83 -17.03 -16.37
CA VAL A 902 7.87 -16.05 -16.03
C VAL A 902 7.36 -14.64 -16.32
N LEU A 903 7.43 -13.76 -15.32
CA LEU A 903 7.29 -12.31 -15.51
C LEU A 903 8.69 -11.69 -15.64
N ILE A 904 8.88 -10.83 -16.64
CA ILE A 904 10.11 -10.04 -16.82
C ILE A 904 9.79 -8.55 -16.98
N GLU A 905 10.37 -7.71 -16.12
CA GLU A 905 10.27 -6.25 -16.21
C GLU A 905 11.58 -5.61 -15.72
N HIS A 906 11.88 -4.37 -16.10
CA HIS A 906 13.18 -3.78 -15.77
C HIS A 906 13.29 -3.40 -14.27
N HIS A 907 12.32 -2.66 -13.72
CA HIS A 907 12.30 -2.24 -12.32
C HIS A 907 11.68 -3.35 -11.46
N PRO A 908 12.42 -4.04 -10.57
CA PRO A 908 11.86 -5.12 -9.77
C PRO A 908 10.85 -4.62 -8.71
N PRO A 909 9.89 -5.45 -8.27
CA PRO A 909 9.04 -5.14 -7.11
C PRO A 909 9.83 -4.87 -5.82
N ARG A 910 11.05 -5.41 -5.71
CA ARG A 910 11.94 -5.29 -4.55
C ARG A 910 13.38 -4.99 -4.96
N ASP A 911 13.92 -3.90 -4.45
CA ASP A 911 15.35 -3.59 -4.46
C ASP A 911 15.99 -4.27 -3.24
N PRO A 912 17.01 -5.13 -3.39
CA PRO A 912 17.70 -5.79 -2.27
C PRO A 912 18.60 -4.85 -1.44
N THR A 913 19.02 -3.69 -1.98
CA THR A 913 19.92 -2.76 -1.29
C THR A 913 19.24 -2.09 -0.08
N PRO A 914 19.99 -1.47 0.85
CA PRO A 914 19.39 -0.65 1.91
C PRO A 914 18.66 0.60 1.41
N ALA A 915 18.97 1.07 0.19
CA ALA A 915 18.54 2.37 -0.30
C ALA A 915 17.15 2.37 -0.94
N LYS A 916 16.69 1.22 -1.47
CA LYS A 916 15.35 1.02 -2.06
C LYS A 916 15.00 1.99 -3.21
N ASN A 917 16.00 2.57 -3.88
CA ASN A 917 15.81 3.53 -4.97
C ASN A 917 15.50 2.83 -6.31
N SER A 918 15.85 1.55 -6.46
CA SER A 918 15.83 0.83 -7.74
C SER A 918 14.75 -0.26 -7.79
N GLN A 919 13.53 0.08 -7.38
CA GLN A 919 12.34 -0.78 -7.41
C GLN A 919 11.13 -0.03 -7.94
N LEU A 920 10.04 -0.74 -8.24
CA LEU A 920 8.74 -0.12 -8.56
C LEU A 920 8.36 0.94 -7.52
N GLY A 921 8.17 2.17 -7.99
CA GLY A 921 7.89 3.33 -7.13
C GLY A 921 6.51 3.26 -6.48
N ASP A 922 5.52 2.74 -7.21
CA ASP A 922 4.22 2.38 -6.64
C ASP A 922 4.35 1.03 -5.90
N ARG A 923 4.06 1.05 -4.60
CA ARG A 923 4.19 -0.12 -3.74
C ARG A 923 2.96 -1.03 -3.78
N HIS A 924 1.79 -0.52 -4.17
CA HIS A 924 0.63 -1.35 -4.42
C HIS A 924 0.78 -2.12 -5.74
N GLU A 925 1.42 -1.55 -6.77
CA GLU A 925 1.83 -2.28 -7.98
C GLU A 925 2.80 -3.44 -7.66
N ALA A 926 3.83 -3.17 -6.85
CA ALA A 926 4.74 -4.22 -6.37
C ALA A 926 3.99 -5.32 -5.59
N ALA A 927 3.09 -4.94 -4.68
CA ALA A 927 2.24 -5.89 -3.95
C ALA A 927 1.27 -6.65 -4.87
N LEU A 928 0.81 -6.07 -5.98
CA LEU A 928 -0.09 -6.72 -6.93
C LEU A 928 0.62 -7.87 -7.65
N ILE A 929 1.84 -7.63 -8.15
CA ILE A 929 2.67 -8.65 -8.80
C ILE A 929 2.95 -9.81 -7.83
N GLU A 930 3.41 -9.50 -6.62
CA GLU A 930 3.72 -10.51 -5.61
C GLU A 930 2.49 -11.36 -5.23
N ARG A 931 1.32 -10.73 -5.01
CA ARG A 931 0.05 -11.44 -4.76
C ARG A 931 -0.35 -12.31 -5.94
N TRP A 932 -0.20 -11.83 -7.17
CA TRP A 932 -0.63 -12.57 -8.36
C TRP A 932 0.26 -13.74 -8.73
N LEU A 933 1.60 -13.60 -8.64
CA LEU A 933 2.52 -14.71 -8.90
C LEU A 933 2.45 -15.78 -7.81
N ALA A 934 2.38 -15.39 -6.54
CA ALA A 934 2.23 -16.33 -5.42
C ALA A 934 0.87 -17.03 -5.44
N GLY A 935 -0.22 -16.30 -5.70
CA GLY A 935 -1.56 -16.86 -5.86
C GLY A 935 -1.63 -17.83 -7.04
N PHE A 936 -1.10 -17.47 -8.21
CA PHE A 936 -1.03 -18.36 -9.37
C PHE A 936 -0.30 -19.67 -9.03
N GLN A 937 0.86 -19.60 -8.39
CA GLN A 937 1.62 -20.79 -7.98
C GLN A 937 0.87 -21.63 -6.94
N HIS A 938 0.22 -21.01 -5.95
CA HIS A 938 -0.51 -21.72 -4.90
C HIS A 938 -1.78 -22.41 -5.45
N ASP A 939 -2.61 -21.69 -6.20
CA ASP A 939 -3.91 -22.17 -6.69
C ASP A 939 -3.75 -23.22 -7.80
N THR A 940 -2.76 -23.06 -8.66
CA THR A 940 -2.54 -23.96 -9.81
C THR A 940 -1.46 -25.02 -9.57
N GLY A 941 -0.53 -24.81 -8.65
CA GLY A 941 0.66 -25.64 -8.47
C GLY A 941 1.71 -25.53 -9.58
N LYS A 942 1.48 -24.66 -10.57
CA LYS A 942 2.40 -24.40 -11.70
C LYS A 942 3.58 -23.57 -11.25
N GLY A 943 4.66 -23.60 -12.03
CA GLY A 943 5.80 -22.73 -11.77
C GLY A 943 5.43 -21.26 -11.94
N ALA A 944 5.87 -20.40 -11.02
CA ALA A 944 5.93 -18.96 -11.24
C ALA A 944 7.37 -18.49 -11.03
N ALA A 945 7.79 -17.40 -11.68
CA ALA A 945 9.07 -16.74 -11.46
C ALA A 945 9.00 -15.26 -11.85
N PHE A 946 9.87 -14.47 -11.22
CA PHE A 946 10.12 -13.07 -11.55
C PHE A 946 11.58 -12.84 -11.96
N ILE A 947 11.82 -12.00 -12.96
CA ILE A 947 13.16 -11.56 -13.39
C ILE A 947 13.16 -10.04 -13.66
N GLY A 948 14.16 -9.32 -13.18
CA GLY A 948 14.40 -7.91 -13.55
C GLY A 948 15.86 -7.47 -13.50
N GLY A 949 16.12 -6.18 -13.69
CA GLY A 949 17.46 -5.57 -13.73
C GLY A 949 17.54 -4.33 -12.82
N HIS A 950 18.05 -3.21 -13.36
CA HIS A 950 17.96 -1.84 -12.81
C HIS A 950 18.77 -1.54 -11.52
N VAL A 951 18.77 -2.45 -10.55
CA VAL A 951 19.51 -2.32 -9.28
C VAL A 951 21.03 -2.38 -9.50
N GLY A 952 21.47 -2.92 -10.64
CA GLY A 952 22.89 -3.13 -10.94
C GLY A 952 23.63 -3.99 -9.90
N THR A 953 22.94 -5.01 -9.41
CA THR A 953 23.42 -5.97 -8.41
C THR A 953 22.82 -7.35 -8.71
N PHE A 954 23.68 -8.37 -8.83
CA PHE A 954 23.20 -9.75 -8.96
C PHE A 954 22.61 -10.23 -7.63
N HIS A 955 21.32 -10.54 -7.60
CA HIS A 955 20.61 -10.99 -6.40
C HIS A 955 19.53 -12.01 -6.73
N ALA A 956 19.33 -12.99 -5.83
CA ALA A 956 18.24 -13.95 -5.91
C ALA A 956 17.56 -14.10 -4.55
N SER A 957 16.25 -14.25 -4.56
CA SER A 957 15.41 -14.40 -3.37
C SER A 957 14.10 -15.13 -3.70
N ARG A 958 13.24 -15.32 -2.69
CA ARG A 958 11.88 -15.82 -2.87
C ARG A 958 10.87 -14.97 -2.10
N VAL A 959 9.70 -14.83 -2.70
CA VAL A 959 8.50 -14.22 -2.11
C VAL A 959 7.39 -15.24 -2.16
N ASP A 960 6.91 -15.72 -1.01
CA ASP A 960 5.83 -16.73 -0.91
C ASP A 960 6.03 -17.93 -1.87
N GLY A 961 7.23 -18.51 -1.82
CA GLY A 961 7.64 -19.65 -2.65
C GLY A 961 8.15 -19.29 -4.06
N VAL A 962 7.74 -18.15 -4.62
CA VAL A 962 8.08 -17.74 -5.99
C VAL A 962 9.54 -17.27 -6.06
N PRO A 963 10.40 -17.83 -6.94
CA PRO A 963 11.76 -17.34 -7.18
C PRO A 963 11.77 -15.96 -7.88
N TYR A 964 12.59 -15.06 -7.35
CA TYR A 964 12.87 -13.72 -7.87
C TYR A 964 14.36 -13.62 -8.21
N LEU A 965 14.69 -13.18 -9.43
CA LEU A 965 16.05 -12.89 -9.88
C LEU A 965 16.18 -11.40 -10.23
N VAL A 966 17.16 -10.73 -9.66
CA VAL A 966 17.66 -9.43 -10.14
C VAL A 966 19.00 -9.69 -10.83
N ASN A 967 19.03 -9.43 -12.13
CA ASN A 967 20.24 -9.46 -12.93
C ASN A 967 21.08 -8.20 -12.63
N GLY A 968 22.39 -8.37 -12.49
CA GLY A 968 23.32 -7.25 -12.36
C GLY A 968 23.85 -6.79 -13.71
N ASN A 969 24.65 -5.71 -13.70
CA ASN A 969 25.02 -5.02 -14.93
C ASN A 969 25.82 -5.87 -15.92
N SER A 970 25.51 -5.73 -17.21
CA SER A 970 26.30 -6.29 -18.31
C SER A 970 27.30 -5.29 -18.92
N GLY A 971 27.26 -4.01 -18.53
CA GLY A 971 28.28 -3.02 -18.92
C GLY A 971 28.54 -1.93 -17.89
N LYS A 972 27.49 -1.33 -17.32
CA LYS A 972 27.56 -0.24 -16.33
C LYS A 972 28.34 -0.65 -15.07
N ALA A 973 28.99 0.31 -14.41
CA ALA A 973 29.62 0.10 -13.10
C ALA A 973 28.59 -0.40 -12.04
N PRO A 974 28.83 -1.52 -11.33
CA PRO A 974 27.87 -2.10 -10.38
C PRO A 974 27.58 -1.21 -9.15
N ALA A 975 26.34 -1.27 -8.64
CA ALA A 975 25.88 -0.38 -7.56
C ALA A 975 26.30 -0.79 -6.14
N THR A 976 26.67 -2.05 -5.93
CA THR A 976 27.02 -2.62 -4.62
C THR A 976 28.49 -3.06 -4.55
N GLY A 977 28.95 -3.55 -3.39
CA GLY A 977 30.25 -4.22 -3.24
C GLY A 977 30.25 -5.61 -3.91
N ALA A 978 31.43 -6.10 -4.30
CA ALA A 978 31.57 -7.36 -5.06
C ALA A 978 30.94 -8.57 -4.35
N ASP A 979 31.22 -8.70 -3.05
CA ASP A 979 30.70 -9.73 -2.15
C ASP A 979 29.17 -9.72 -2.01
N ASN A 980 28.52 -8.61 -2.38
CA ASN A 980 27.07 -8.41 -2.34
C ASN A 980 26.43 -8.45 -3.75
N GLY A 981 27.09 -9.05 -4.75
CA GLY A 981 26.59 -9.13 -6.13
C GLY A 981 26.99 -7.96 -7.03
N GLY A 982 27.84 -7.05 -6.55
CA GLY A 982 28.33 -5.90 -7.29
C GLY A 982 29.49 -6.25 -8.23
N PHE A 983 29.20 -6.93 -9.33
CA PHE A 983 30.12 -7.23 -10.43
C PHE A 983 29.40 -7.12 -11.78
N THR A 984 30.13 -7.15 -12.90
CA THR A 984 29.53 -7.16 -14.24
C THR A 984 29.43 -8.59 -14.79
N GLY A 985 28.47 -8.85 -15.67
CA GLY A 985 28.25 -10.15 -16.28
C GLY A 985 26.81 -10.33 -16.75
N TRP A 986 26.30 -11.56 -16.67
CA TRP A 986 24.95 -11.93 -17.12
C TRP A 986 24.45 -13.20 -16.41
N SER A 987 23.21 -13.62 -16.67
CA SER A 987 22.61 -14.82 -16.07
C SER A 987 22.18 -15.84 -17.12
N LEU A 988 22.46 -17.12 -16.91
CA LEU A 988 21.91 -18.23 -17.72
C LEU A 988 20.92 -19.02 -16.86
N LEU A 989 19.67 -19.12 -17.30
CA LEU A 989 18.63 -19.88 -16.60
C LEU A 989 18.38 -21.20 -17.32
N GLY A 990 18.28 -22.28 -16.55
CA GLY A 990 17.87 -23.61 -17.00
C GLY A 990 16.49 -23.95 -16.44
N VAL A 991 15.65 -24.53 -17.28
CA VAL A 991 14.20 -24.67 -17.09
C VAL A 991 13.76 -26.10 -17.38
N ASP A 992 12.91 -26.67 -16.51
CA ASP A 992 12.25 -27.97 -16.72
C ASP A 992 10.72 -27.82 -16.91
N GLN A 993 10.10 -28.77 -17.59
CA GLN A 993 8.64 -28.84 -17.70
C GLN A 993 7.97 -29.36 -16.42
N VAL A 994 7.11 -28.55 -15.81
CA VAL A 994 6.36 -28.94 -14.60
C VAL A 994 5.23 -29.93 -14.95
N SER A 995 5.42 -31.19 -14.57
CA SER A 995 4.44 -32.25 -14.81
C SER A 995 3.14 -32.04 -14.01
N ALA A 996 2.03 -32.61 -14.50
CA ALA A 996 0.76 -32.58 -13.77
C ALA A 996 0.82 -33.24 -12.38
N GLY A 997 1.78 -34.15 -12.15
CA GLY A 997 2.06 -34.76 -10.85
C GLY A 997 2.70 -33.80 -9.87
N GLU A 998 3.67 -32.99 -10.32
CA GLU A 998 4.28 -31.93 -9.51
C GLU A 998 3.29 -30.79 -9.25
N GLN A 999 2.49 -30.38 -10.24
CA GLN A 999 1.41 -29.40 -10.05
C GLN A 999 0.42 -29.88 -8.98
N ALA A 1000 0.06 -31.17 -8.98
CA ALA A 1000 -0.74 -31.75 -7.91
C ALA A 1000 0.01 -31.74 -6.56
N GLN A 1001 1.28 -32.14 -6.52
CA GLN A 1001 2.06 -32.16 -5.30
C GLN A 1001 2.19 -30.77 -4.66
N ALA A 1002 2.46 -29.72 -5.44
CA ALA A 1002 2.55 -28.34 -4.94
C ALA A 1002 1.24 -27.87 -4.28
N ARG A 1003 0.09 -28.10 -4.94
CA ARG A 1003 -1.24 -27.77 -4.37
C ARG A 1003 -1.57 -28.57 -3.09
N TRP A 1004 -1.21 -29.84 -3.04
CA TRP A 1004 -1.46 -30.70 -1.87
C TRP A 1004 -0.45 -30.50 -0.73
N ARG A 1005 0.75 -29.98 -1.02
CA ARG A 1005 1.90 -29.85 -0.10
C ARG A 1005 2.64 -28.51 -0.29
N PRO A 1006 1.99 -27.35 -0.09
CA PRO A 1006 2.63 -26.04 -0.19
C PRO A 1006 3.77 -25.85 0.83
N ASP A 1007 3.80 -26.66 1.89
CA ASP A 1007 4.89 -26.77 2.86
C ASP A 1007 6.23 -27.25 2.27
N ARG A 1008 6.22 -27.74 1.03
CA ARG A 1008 7.40 -28.14 0.25
C ARG A 1008 7.77 -27.11 -0.83
N GLY A 1009 7.10 -25.97 -0.85
CA GLY A 1009 7.24 -24.93 -1.87
C GLY A 1009 6.54 -25.30 -3.19
N GLY A 1010 6.75 -24.44 -4.19
CA GLY A 1010 6.40 -24.74 -5.58
C GLY A 1010 7.32 -25.80 -6.22
N PRO A 1011 7.07 -26.17 -7.48
CA PRO A 1011 7.91 -27.14 -8.21
C PRO A 1011 9.37 -26.67 -8.33
N ASN A 1012 10.32 -27.61 -8.43
CA ASN A 1012 11.75 -27.30 -8.63
C ASN A 1012 12.07 -27.19 -10.12
N TRP A 1013 11.50 -26.19 -10.80
CA TRP A 1013 11.45 -26.11 -12.26
C TRP A 1013 12.45 -25.12 -12.88
N LEU A 1014 13.12 -24.30 -12.07
CA LEU A 1014 13.97 -23.21 -12.51
C LEU A 1014 15.27 -23.14 -11.70
N SER A 1015 16.37 -22.85 -12.36
CA SER A 1015 17.67 -22.56 -11.75
C SER A 1015 18.44 -21.52 -12.55
N ALA A 1016 19.20 -20.66 -11.89
CA ALA A 1016 20.02 -19.63 -12.49
C ALA A 1016 21.52 -19.88 -12.22
N GLN A 1017 22.32 -19.79 -13.28
CA GLN A 1017 23.77 -19.64 -13.22
C GLN A 1017 24.10 -18.15 -13.37
N ILE A 1018 24.66 -17.53 -12.33
CA ILE A 1018 25.11 -16.14 -12.38
C ILE A 1018 26.57 -16.13 -12.86
N ARG A 1019 26.81 -15.46 -13.99
CA ARG A 1019 28.03 -15.56 -14.80
C ARG A 1019 28.74 -14.20 -14.82
N PRO A 1020 29.67 -13.95 -13.88
CA PRO A 1020 30.48 -12.73 -13.91
C PRO A 1020 31.41 -12.73 -15.13
N HIS A 1021 31.73 -11.54 -15.63
CA HIS A 1021 32.89 -11.37 -16.51
C HIS A 1021 34.16 -11.77 -15.75
N VAL A 1022 35.06 -12.48 -16.44
CA VAL A 1022 36.33 -12.98 -15.90
C VAL A 1022 37.47 -12.48 -16.78
N ASP A 1023 38.36 -11.65 -16.24
CA ASP A 1023 39.60 -11.23 -16.90
C ASP A 1023 40.75 -12.16 -16.46
N GLU A 1024 40.88 -12.41 -15.16
CA GLU A 1024 41.70 -13.49 -14.58
C GLU A 1024 40.91 -14.30 -13.54
N LEU A 1025 41.29 -15.56 -13.34
CA LEU A 1025 40.77 -16.44 -12.29
C LEU A 1025 41.93 -17.04 -11.49
N THR A 1026 41.89 -16.87 -10.16
CA THR A 1026 42.92 -17.33 -9.22
C THR A 1026 42.32 -18.22 -8.13
N VAL A 1027 43.12 -19.14 -7.58
CA VAL A 1027 42.72 -20.08 -6.54
C VAL A 1027 43.79 -20.08 -5.45
N SER A 1028 43.37 -19.88 -4.21
CA SER A 1028 44.23 -19.99 -3.03
C SER A 1028 43.94 -21.33 -2.34
N ALA A 1029 44.92 -22.24 -2.39
CA ALA A 1029 44.88 -23.57 -1.80
C ALA A 1029 46.27 -23.92 -1.24
N PRO A 1030 46.36 -24.79 -0.22
CA PRO A 1030 47.67 -25.18 0.32
C PRO A 1030 48.44 -26.05 -0.68
N ALA A 1031 49.77 -25.87 -0.77
CA ALA A 1031 50.61 -26.71 -1.63
C ALA A 1031 50.70 -28.18 -1.15
N THR A 1032 50.53 -28.42 0.15
CA THR A 1032 50.52 -29.74 0.78
C THR A 1032 49.34 -29.88 1.73
N LEU A 1033 48.75 -31.07 1.84
CA LEU A 1033 47.69 -31.34 2.83
C LEU A 1033 47.79 -32.77 3.37
N ARG A 1034 47.88 -32.93 4.68
CA ARG A 1034 47.99 -34.25 5.32
C ARG A 1034 46.67 -35.01 5.25
N ARG A 1035 46.70 -36.33 4.99
CA ARG A 1035 45.50 -37.19 4.99
C ARG A 1035 44.72 -37.03 6.29
N GLY A 1036 43.40 -36.84 6.17
CA GLY A 1036 42.49 -36.55 7.28
C GLY A 1036 42.45 -35.07 7.71
N ALA A 1037 43.43 -34.26 7.33
CA ALA A 1037 43.42 -32.83 7.61
C ALA A 1037 42.52 -32.05 6.65
N THR A 1038 42.08 -30.89 7.11
CA THR A 1038 41.25 -29.94 6.38
C THR A 1038 41.94 -28.59 6.23
N ALA A 1039 41.78 -27.94 5.08
CA ALA A 1039 42.22 -26.57 4.83
C ALA A 1039 41.08 -25.73 4.25
N LYS A 1040 41.17 -24.40 4.39
CA LYS A 1040 40.32 -23.49 3.63
C LYS A 1040 40.88 -23.28 2.22
N VAL A 1041 39.97 -23.15 1.27
CA VAL A 1041 40.25 -22.73 -0.10
C VAL A 1041 39.36 -21.54 -0.42
N SER A 1042 39.91 -20.57 -1.12
CA SER A 1042 39.15 -19.52 -1.78
C SER A 1042 39.55 -19.44 -3.25
N ALA A 1043 38.68 -18.83 -4.05
CA ALA A 1043 39.02 -18.39 -5.39
C ALA A 1043 38.51 -16.97 -5.58
N THR A 1044 39.20 -16.19 -6.39
CA THR A 1044 38.81 -14.83 -6.78
C THR A 1044 39.03 -14.66 -8.27
N LEU A 1045 38.17 -13.86 -8.88
CA LEU A 1045 38.32 -13.40 -10.26
C LEU A 1045 38.58 -11.90 -10.27
N THR A 1046 39.19 -11.42 -11.35
CA THR A 1046 39.32 -9.98 -11.64
C THR A 1046 38.43 -9.61 -12.81
N GLN A 1047 37.91 -8.39 -12.79
CA GLN A 1047 37.21 -7.77 -13.93
C GLN A 1047 37.37 -6.25 -13.83
N SER A 1048 37.93 -5.61 -14.87
CA SER A 1048 38.16 -4.16 -14.91
C SER A 1048 38.88 -3.58 -13.68
N GLY A 1049 39.90 -4.28 -13.18
CA GLY A 1049 40.68 -3.90 -11.99
C GLY A 1049 40.00 -4.19 -10.64
N ARG A 1050 38.76 -4.72 -10.63
CA ARG A 1050 38.00 -5.08 -9.44
C ARG A 1050 38.13 -6.57 -9.14
N THR A 1051 38.55 -6.91 -7.92
CA THR A 1051 38.51 -8.29 -7.41
C THR A 1051 37.09 -8.67 -7.01
N VAL A 1052 36.66 -9.89 -7.34
CA VAL A 1052 35.35 -10.45 -6.97
C VAL A 1052 35.57 -11.85 -6.37
N PRO A 1053 34.96 -12.18 -5.22
CA PRO A 1053 35.06 -13.53 -4.66
C PRO A 1053 34.27 -14.55 -5.49
N VAL A 1054 34.82 -15.75 -5.66
CA VAL A 1054 34.09 -16.89 -6.24
C VAL A 1054 33.24 -17.54 -5.13
N ALA A 1055 32.21 -16.82 -4.73
CA ALA A 1055 31.21 -17.18 -3.72
C ALA A 1055 29.84 -16.63 -4.13
N TYR A 1056 28.76 -17.12 -3.53
CA TYR A 1056 27.40 -16.63 -3.78
C TYR A 1056 27.36 -15.09 -3.74
N PRO A 1057 26.81 -14.41 -4.77
CA PRO A 1057 25.95 -14.96 -5.83
C PRO A 1057 26.68 -15.53 -7.07
N VAL A 1058 28.02 -15.51 -7.16
CA VAL A 1058 28.75 -16.12 -8.30
C VAL A 1058 28.53 -17.64 -8.37
N SER A 1059 28.09 -18.13 -9.53
CA SER A 1059 27.98 -19.56 -9.81
C SER A 1059 29.32 -20.15 -10.26
N ALA A 1060 29.75 -21.24 -9.62
CA ALA A 1060 31.01 -21.92 -9.92
C ALA A 1060 30.91 -23.43 -9.78
N ASP A 1061 31.53 -24.17 -10.69
CA ASP A 1061 31.66 -25.63 -10.63
C ASP A 1061 33.04 -25.99 -10.09
N TRP A 1062 33.08 -26.72 -8.97
CA TRP A 1062 34.31 -27.21 -8.38
C TRP A 1062 34.48 -28.72 -8.66
N SER A 1063 35.70 -29.13 -9.02
CA SER A 1063 36.05 -30.54 -9.23
C SER A 1063 37.36 -30.90 -8.53
N THR A 1064 37.47 -32.17 -8.14
CA THR A 1064 38.59 -32.69 -7.32
C THR A 1064 39.00 -34.09 -7.80
N SER A 1065 40.29 -34.40 -7.63
CA SER A 1065 40.79 -35.77 -7.77
C SER A 1065 40.20 -36.70 -6.69
N HIS A 1066 40.08 -38.00 -6.98
CA HIS A 1066 39.42 -38.99 -6.10
C HIS A 1066 40.05 -39.17 -4.71
N ASN A 1067 41.26 -38.65 -4.47
CA ASN A 1067 41.97 -38.64 -3.20
C ASN A 1067 41.73 -37.36 -2.37
N LEU A 1068 40.87 -36.46 -2.87
CA LEU A 1068 40.56 -35.14 -2.32
C LEU A 1068 39.03 -34.94 -2.28
N ARG A 1069 38.53 -34.14 -1.34
CA ARG A 1069 37.10 -33.75 -1.28
C ARG A 1069 36.97 -32.27 -0.97
N TYR A 1070 36.16 -31.55 -1.72
CA TYR A 1070 35.83 -30.14 -1.48
C TYR A 1070 34.38 -29.98 -1.03
N ASP A 1071 34.17 -29.16 0.00
CA ASP A 1071 32.86 -28.67 0.43
C ASP A 1071 32.74 -27.18 0.05
N ALA A 1072 31.90 -26.91 -0.96
CA ALA A 1072 31.64 -25.57 -1.48
C ALA A 1072 30.77 -24.70 -0.55
N ALA A 1073 30.01 -25.29 0.38
CA ALA A 1073 29.18 -24.52 1.30
C ALA A 1073 30.06 -23.84 2.38
N THR A 1074 31.09 -24.55 2.85
CA THR A 1074 32.03 -24.03 3.87
C THR A 1074 33.39 -23.59 3.32
N GLY A 1075 33.68 -23.81 2.04
CA GLY A 1075 34.99 -23.51 1.43
C GLY A 1075 36.12 -24.41 1.96
N THR A 1076 35.81 -25.67 2.30
CA THR A 1076 36.73 -26.56 3.02
C THR A 1076 37.19 -27.72 2.15
N LEU A 1077 38.51 -27.89 2.04
CA LEU A 1077 39.16 -28.99 1.35
C LEU A 1077 39.60 -30.06 2.36
N THR A 1078 39.30 -31.33 2.11
CA THR A 1078 39.69 -32.49 2.94
C THR A 1078 40.56 -33.44 2.13
N ALA A 1079 41.71 -33.84 2.67
CA ALA A 1079 42.52 -34.92 2.09
C ALA A 1079 42.00 -36.30 2.54
N ILE A 1080 41.54 -37.14 1.61
CA ILE A 1080 41.02 -38.48 1.92
C ILE A 1080 42.00 -39.61 1.55
N GLY A 1081 42.88 -39.37 0.58
CA GLY A 1081 43.99 -40.24 0.19
C GLY A 1081 45.36 -39.59 0.36
N THR A 1082 46.34 -40.04 -0.44
CA THR A 1082 47.72 -39.52 -0.51
C THR A 1082 48.15 -39.38 -1.99
N GLY A 1083 49.30 -38.76 -2.24
CA GLY A 1083 49.83 -38.49 -3.59
C GLY A 1083 49.37 -37.15 -4.15
N PRO A 1084 49.70 -36.82 -5.41
CA PRO A 1084 49.22 -35.59 -6.03
C PRO A 1084 47.69 -35.63 -6.18
N ALA A 1085 47.06 -34.48 -5.98
CA ALA A 1085 45.63 -34.27 -6.18
C ALA A 1085 45.40 -32.92 -6.87
N THR A 1086 44.49 -32.87 -7.84
CA THR A 1086 44.06 -31.61 -8.44
C THR A 1086 42.77 -31.09 -7.80
N LEU A 1087 42.70 -29.76 -7.68
CA LEU A 1087 41.51 -29.00 -7.37
C LEU A 1087 41.29 -27.99 -8.51
N SER A 1088 40.11 -28.00 -9.11
CA SER A 1088 39.76 -27.08 -10.19
C SER A 1088 38.48 -26.34 -9.88
N VAL A 1089 38.39 -25.08 -10.34
CA VAL A 1089 37.17 -24.29 -10.35
C VAL A 1089 36.90 -23.76 -11.75
N LYS A 1090 35.64 -23.81 -12.18
CA LYS A 1090 35.15 -23.20 -13.42
C LYS A 1090 34.19 -22.06 -13.08
N VAL A 1091 34.42 -20.88 -13.65
CA VAL A 1091 33.55 -19.70 -13.52
C VAL A 1091 33.36 -19.11 -14.92
N ASN A 1092 32.11 -18.96 -15.37
CA ASN A 1092 31.75 -18.45 -16.70
C ASN A 1092 32.64 -18.99 -17.86
N GLY A 1093 32.79 -20.31 -17.92
CA GLY A 1093 33.65 -20.97 -18.93
C GLY A 1093 35.12 -21.11 -18.53
N THR A 1094 35.72 -20.06 -17.97
CA THR A 1094 37.13 -20.02 -17.52
C THR A 1094 37.40 -21.05 -16.42
N VAL A 1095 38.48 -21.83 -16.57
CA VAL A 1095 38.90 -22.86 -15.60
C VAL A 1095 40.26 -22.51 -15.01
N LYS A 1096 40.41 -22.65 -13.68
CA LYS A 1096 41.71 -22.62 -12.99
C LYS A 1096 41.88 -23.93 -12.21
N THR A 1097 43.03 -24.56 -12.38
CA THR A 1097 43.42 -25.81 -11.68
C THR A 1097 44.68 -25.56 -10.86
N VAL A 1098 44.72 -26.12 -9.65
CA VAL A 1098 45.89 -26.14 -8.77
C VAL A 1098 46.15 -27.57 -8.28
N THR A 1099 47.42 -27.88 -8.01
CA THR A 1099 47.85 -29.19 -7.50
C THR A 1099 48.17 -29.10 -6.02
N VAL A 1100 47.58 -29.99 -5.22
CA VAL A 1100 47.80 -30.16 -3.78
C VAL A 1100 48.46 -31.51 -3.56
N GLN A 1101 49.63 -31.54 -2.91
CA GLN A 1101 50.35 -32.78 -2.64
C GLN A 1101 49.90 -33.40 -1.31
N LEU A 1102 49.30 -34.59 -1.35
CA LEU A 1102 48.69 -35.23 -0.18
C LEU A 1102 49.65 -36.17 0.55
N THR A 1103 49.88 -35.90 1.83
CA THR A 1103 50.88 -36.59 2.67
C THR A 1103 50.24 -37.54 3.70
N ARG A 1104 51.03 -38.45 4.28
CA ARG A 1104 50.61 -39.41 5.33
C ARG A 1104 50.53 -38.77 6.70
#